data_AF-A0A8B8GL08-F1
#
_entry.id   AF-A0A8B8GL08-F1
#
_cell.length_a   1.000
_cell.length_b   1.000
_cell.length_c   1.000
_cell.angle_alpha   90.00
_cell.angle_beta   90.00
_cell.angle_gamma   90.00
#
_symmetry.space_group_name_H-M   'P 1'
#
loop_
_entity.id
_entity.type
_entity.pdbx_description
1 polymer ?
#
loop_
_entity_poly.entity_id
_entity_poly.type
_entity_poly.pdbx_seq_one_letter_code
_entity_poly.pdbx_strand_id
1 'polypeptide(L)'
;MLFNINFLKVFGFCLFLTAAAQKSNYKYIGCYLGENLLSLGEESRVLNPISPKSCSEFCSAKKYLFFILKNDTCYCSKHYISRLMKEFDHVCTKKCAGDNQATCGGTPNFVSSYTTDSLITSNYVEYGSFPIPIYLGCYSEIPNDEGNRLLKGPAQPYSNNTPQRCSEICFKKGYLYFGVTYGSECWCGNQKPLKISKVEDANCNSPCSGDSKQFCGGGWKMGIYSTGITDFLAKKYEGCFENEEKKNKGKNLSFNMEQNNSPRRCMNLCNTQRFKYAAVNGNICECMKNEPSIGLKRSFSDCSTSCLEDPSEKCGGSVTRNIYKTLYSDQQGKVKMDRIGCFNNFKRHPILNGWEITSNHLTPKNCVYSCYARRFPYAALTSSKECLCSFKKPSFEAKTEDNMCATPCSGSSQQLCGGNNVIDVYSTGMEWKTDAIGNYYLGCFEESQSNRMFSNSRSLSKNTPELCSTICYKLGYTYSGVTYIEGCFCGNQPPAESLFPKVEDKQCNTKCAGDTNQYCGGGWRMGVFSTGLYDFSIEGRYLGCFVMQENILSNFKFELIDTNSPSKCSTLCNNAGYQFSGVIGINCLCGRQIPGRDQRVGDTDCDTPCIGDSSNTCGGEDRIQIYDLMKVIDHSGTSNSHESNNFVETFDSLNVESRWTHDIYIPQEPDYEFVFYNNSEQNIHVKNGELFIKPTIQSDSFVRRGCLTLKGCTKEEGSTECSRNASSFNILPPIVSAKLNTKNNFLFQYGKLEVEAKLPIGDWIVSEIALISKSNEKNKLILATSFGNTNLKCNGEDESAAVLKYGLKIDETYHVDSKMIKLSSQRNRWSDDYHTFEFSRSPDNIVFRIDGESNQLDTSDLPMNLIFDSEFYLSIGVSVGGMLNFRDDCLSNGHLKPWKNFDTKVMLNFWKDKNYWSTTWDNELSILRIKKIKFTSSDSIN
;
A
#
# COMPACT_ATOMS: atom_id res chain seq x y z
N MET A 1 79.59 21.02 -47.75
CA MET A 1 79.22 21.99 -48.82
C MET A 1 77.88 22.60 -48.41
N LEU A 2 77.88 23.79 -47.77
CA LEU A 2 77.70 25.14 -48.37
C LEU A 2 76.27 25.28 -48.96
N PHE A 3 75.36 26.18 -48.60
CA PHE A 3 75.35 27.57 -48.07
C PHE A 3 74.12 27.75 -47.12
N ASN A 4 74.13 28.45 -45.97
CA ASN A 4 74.42 29.86 -45.60
C ASN A 4 73.22 30.82 -45.82
N ILE A 5 72.74 31.47 -44.74
CA ILE A 5 72.55 32.93 -44.54
C ILE A 5 71.80 33.22 -43.21
N ASN A 6 72.59 33.62 -42.21
CA ASN A 6 72.52 34.82 -41.35
C ASN A 6 71.23 35.40 -40.70
N PHE A 7 71.37 35.60 -39.37
CA PHE A 7 71.21 36.84 -38.56
C PHE A 7 69.92 37.13 -37.73
N LEU A 8 70.15 37.02 -36.40
CA LEU A 8 69.85 37.94 -35.27
C LEU A 8 68.41 38.37 -34.87
N LYS A 9 68.05 37.90 -33.66
CA LYS A 9 67.50 38.60 -32.46
C LYS A 9 66.34 39.62 -32.63
N VAL A 10 65.22 39.37 -31.93
CA VAL A 10 64.69 40.22 -30.82
C VAL A 10 63.81 39.36 -29.88
N PHE A 11 63.95 39.63 -28.58
CA PHE A 11 63.29 39.04 -27.41
C PHE A 11 61.76 39.21 -27.38
N GLY A 12 61.06 38.23 -26.77
CA GLY A 12 59.66 38.34 -26.39
C GLY A 12 59.05 37.02 -25.93
N PHE A 13 59.60 36.38 -24.88
CA PHE A 13 58.98 35.21 -24.25
C PHE A 13 57.74 35.66 -23.47
N CYS A 14 56.57 35.60 -24.11
CA CYS A 14 55.29 35.61 -23.42
C CYS A 14 55.09 34.23 -22.77
N LEU A 15 54.99 34.19 -21.44
CA LEU A 15 54.47 33.04 -20.72
C LEU A 15 53.03 32.77 -21.20
N PHE A 16 52.86 31.79 -22.08
CA PHE A 16 51.59 31.09 -22.21
C PHE A 16 51.54 30.05 -21.10
N LEU A 17 50.87 30.40 -20.00
CA LEU A 17 50.25 29.41 -19.12
C LEU A 17 49.31 28.57 -19.99
N THR A 18 49.73 27.36 -20.33
CA THR A 18 48.86 26.36 -20.91
C THR A 18 47.81 25.99 -19.86
N ALA A 19 46.60 26.54 -20.01
CA ALA A 19 45.44 26.02 -19.30
C ALA A 19 45.30 24.54 -19.70
N ALA A 20 45.55 23.64 -18.76
CA ALA A 20 45.30 22.22 -18.94
C ALA A 20 43.84 22.05 -19.38
N ALA A 21 43.62 21.45 -20.55
CA ALA A 21 42.29 21.15 -21.06
C ALA A 21 41.57 20.23 -20.07
N GLN A 22 40.67 20.82 -19.28
CA GLN A 22 39.86 20.11 -18.30
C GLN A 22 38.95 19.14 -19.05
N LYS A 23 39.17 17.83 -18.85
CA LYS A 23 38.40 16.76 -19.49
C LYS A 23 36.92 16.93 -19.10
N SER A 24 36.08 17.34 -20.05
CA SER A 24 34.64 17.55 -19.82
C SER A 24 33.98 16.24 -19.36
N ASN A 25 33.51 16.19 -18.12
CA ASN A 25 32.96 14.99 -17.50
C ASN A 25 31.45 15.19 -17.31
N TYR A 26 30.65 15.17 -18.38
CA TYR A 26 29.20 15.40 -18.30
C TYR A 26 28.42 14.08 -18.07
N LYS A 27 27.16 14.17 -17.60
CA LYS A 27 26.30 12.98 -17.40
C LYS A 27 24.90 13.19 -17.99
N TYR A 28 24.40 12.22 -18.74
CA TYR A 28 23.03 12.21 -19.22
C TYR A 28 22.04 11.98 -18.07
N ILE A 29 21.02 12.84 -17.97
CA ILE A 29 19.99 12.81 -16.93
C ILE A 29 18.72 12.13 -17.45
N GLY A 30 18.36 12.40 -18.69
CA GLY A 30 17.23 11.76 -19.36
C GLY A 30 16.61 12.58 -20.49
N CYS A 31 15.59 11.99 -21.08
CA CYS A 31 14.70 12.62 -22.05
C CYS A 31 13.51 13.28 -21.34
N TYR A 32 13.11 14.47 -21.78
CA TYR A 32 12.04 15.24 -21.17
C TYR A 32 11.11 15.84 -22.23
N LEU A 33 9.84 16.00 -21.87
CA LEU A 33 8.89 16.79 -22.64
C LEU A 33 9.31 18.26 -22.60
N GLY A 34 9.42 18.89 -23.78
CA GLY A 34 9.83 20.28 -23.94
C GLY A 34 8.68 21.30 -23.88
N GLU A 35 7.41 20.84 -23.88
CA GLU A 35 6.24 21.71 -23.80
C GLU A 35 6.07 22.27 -22.39
N ASN A 36 5.67 23.54 -22.26
CA ASN A 36 5.40 24.20 -20.99
C ASN A 36 6.61 24.38 -20.04
N LEU A 37 7.82 24.11 -20.53
CA LEU A 37 9.03 24.64 -19.92
C LEU A 37 9.11 26.12 -20.30
N LEU A 38 9.10 27.01 -19.31
CA LEU A 38 9.52 28.39 -19.53
C LEU A 38 10.85 28.39 -20.29
N SER A 39 10.99 29.32 -21.24
CA SER A 39 12.16 29.52 -22.11
C SER A 39 13.38 28.73 -21.64
N LEU A 40 13.65 27.60 -22.29
CA LEU A 40 14.65 26.62 -21.84
C LEU A 40 15.95 27.34 -21.49
N GLY A 41 16.42 27.19 -20.26
CA GLY A 41 17.70 27.73 -19.81
C GLY A 41 17.76 29.24 -19.58
N GLU A 42 18.73 29.66 -18.77
CA GLU A 42 19.03 31.07 -18.51
C GLU A 42 19.87 31.67 -19.66
N GLU A 43 20.56 30.80 -20.41
CA GLU A 43 21.38 31.19 -21.55
C GLU A 43 21.31 30.12 -22.66
N SER A 44 21.43 30.54 -23.92
CA SER A 44 21.38 29.60 -25.06
C SER A 44 22.33 29.97 -26.19
N ARG A 45 22.76 28.96 -26.95
CA ARG A 45 23.62 29.12 -28.12
C ARG A 45 23.37 28.01 -29.15
N VAL A 46 23.26 28.38 -30.42
CA VAL A 46 23.29 27.43 -31.54
C VAL A 46 24.73 26.94 -31.71
N LEU A 47 24.93 25.62 -31.73
CA LEU A 47 26.24 24.99 -31.87
C LEU A 47 26.27 24.09 -33.11
N ASN A 48 27.28 24.28 -33.96
CA ASN A 48 27.46 23.50 -35.18
C ASN A 48 28.92 23.00 -35.25
N PRO A 49 29.20 21.69 -35.03
CA PRO A 49 28.26 20.63 -34.68
C PRO A 49 27.91 20.59 -33.18
N ILE A 50 26.64 20.33 -32.87
CA ILE A 50 26.19 20.17 -31.48
C ILE A 50 26.57 18.79 -30.94
N SER A 51 27.14 18.75 -29.74
CA SER A 51 27.36 17.51 -28.97
C SER A 51 27.23 17.82 -27.47
N PRO A 52 27.00 16.81 -26.61
CA PRO A 52 26.99 17.05 -25.18
C PRO A 52 28.33 17.59 -24.67
N LYS A 53 29.44 17.19 -25.30
CA LYS A 53 30.77 17.73 -24.98
C LYS A 53 30.86 19.24 -25.26
N SER A 54 30.53 19.68 -26.47
CA SER A 54 30.65 21.10 -26.84
C SER A 54 29.70 21.98 -26.03
N CYS A 55 28.50 21.48 -25.72
CA CYS A 55 27.56 22.19 -24.85
C CYS A 55 28.02 22.20 -23.38
N SER A 56 28.58 21.10 -22.87
CA SER A 56 29.16 21.03 -21.53
C SER A 56 30.28 22.04 -21.34
N GLU A 57 31.18 22.19 -22.31
CA GLU A 57 32.27 23.17 -22.26
C GLU A 57 31.75 24.62 -22.25
N PHE A 58 30.74 24.91 -23.08
CA PHE A 58 30.09 26.22 -23.11
C PHE A 58 29.41 26.57 -21.79
N CYS A 59 28.62 25.65 -21.23
CA CYS A 59 27.85 25.89 -20.02
C CYS A 59 28.72 25.89 -18.75
N SER A 60 29.70 25.00 -18.65
CA SER A 60 30.60 24.92 -17.49
C SER A 60 31.52 26.14 -17.37
N ALA A 61 31.97 26.71 -18.49
CA ALA A 61 32.75 27.95 -18.51
C ALA A 61 32.01 29.12 -17.84
N LYS A 62 30.68 29.07 -17.83
CA LYS A 62 29.80 30.07 -17.20
C LYS A 62 29.21 29.61 -15.88
N LYS A 63 29.72 28.51 -15.32
CA LYS A 63 29.31 27.92 -14.04
C LYS A 63 27.85 27.43 -13.99
N TYR A 64 27.27 27.09 -15.13
CA TYR A 64 25.99 26.39 -15.17
C TYR A 64 26.18 24.91 -14.81
N LEU A 65 25.23 24.34 -14.08
CA LEU A 65 25.28 22.96 -13.59
C LEU A 65 24.59 21.96 -14.53
N PHE A 66 23.68 22.48 -15.37
CA PHE A 66 22.88 21.70 -16.30
C PHE A 66 22.95 22.30 -17.69
N PHE A 67 22.76 21.43 -18.68
CA PHE A 67 22.49 21.85 -20.03
C PHE A 67 21.44 20.96 -20.69
N ILE A 68 20.72 21.55 -21.64
CA ILE A 68 19.61 20.94 -22.35
C ILE A 68 19.90 21.06 -23.83
N LEU A 69 19.82 19.94 -24.54
CA LEU A 69 19.99 19.86 -25.97
C LEU A 69 18.61 19.72 -26.62
N LYS A 70 18.29 20.66 -27.50
CA LYS A 70 17.08 20.60 -28.34
C LYS A 70 17.47 21.01 -29.75
N ASN A 71 17.37 20.05 -30.67
CA ASN A 71 17.86 20.23 -32.04
C ASN A 71 19.33 20.65 -32.04
N ASP A 72 19.62 21.83 -32.59
CA ASP A 72 20.99 22.32 -32.78
C ASP A 72 21.32 23.45 -31.78
N THR A 73 20.46 23.61 -30.76
CA THR A 73 20.60 24.62 -29.71
C THR A 73 20.94 23.97 -28.37
N CYS A 74 21.96 24.52 -27.73
CA CYS A 74 22.41 24.23 -26.38
C CYS A 74 21.86 25.30 -25.44
N TYR A 75 21.14 24.87 -24.40
CA TYR A 75 20.57 25.75 -23.37
C TYR A 75 21.24 25.44 -22.03
N CYS A 76 21.85 26.43 -21.39
CA CYS A 76 22.49 26.29 -20.10
C CYS A 76 21.53 26.71 -18.98
N SER A 77 21.58 26.01 -17.84
CA SER A 77 20.76 26.36 -16.68
C SER A 77 21.47 25.99 -15.38
N LYS A 78 21.25 26.80 -14.34
CA LYS A 78 21.53 26.43 -12.95
C LYS A 78 20.50 25.46 -12.40
N HIS A 79 19.36 25.31 -13.07
CA HIS A 79 18.21 24.54 -12.61
C HIS A 79 17.99 23.32 -13.49
N TYR A 80 17.45 22.25 -12.90
CA TYR A 80 17.26 20.98 -13.61
C TYR A 80 15.81 20.84 -14.08
N ILE A 81 15.57 20.09 -15.17
CA ILE A 81 14.20 19.81 -15.60
C ILE A 81 13.53 18.88 -14.57
N SER A 82 12.34 19.26 -14.12
CA SER A 82 11.57 18.44 -13.18
C SER A 82 11.32 17.03 -13.72
N ARG A 83 11.42 16.03 -12.83
CA ARG A 83 11.07 14.63 -13.15
C ARG A 83 9.61 14.45 -13.58
N LEU A 84 8.73 15.39 -13.23
CA LEU A 84 7.34 15.40 -13.70
C LEU A 84 7.22 15.51 -15.22
N MET A 85 8.30 15.94 -15.88
CA MET A 85 8.40 16.02 -17.34
C MET A 85 9.24 14.91 -17.95
N LYS A 86 9.76 13.97 -17.14
CA LYS A 86 10.63 12.91 -17.63
C LYS A 86 9.85 11.94 -18.50
N GLU A 87 10.43 11.64 -19.64
CA GLU A 87 9.98 10.61 -20.57
C GLU A 87 10.99 9.47 -20.66
N PHE A 88 10.65 8.46 -21.44
CA PHE A 88 11.60 7.41 -21.77
C PHE A 88 12.75 7.94 -22.62
N ASP A 89 13.95 7.48 -22.30
CA ASP A 89 15.16 7.91 -23.01
C ASP A 89 15.14 7.57 -24.51
N HIS A 90 14.43 6.51 -24.92
CA HIS A 90 14.29 6.13 -26.34
C HIS A 90 13.36 7.03 -27.15
N VAL A 91 12.56 7.89 -26.50
CA VAL A 91 11.67 8.85 -27.17
C VAL A 91 12.46 10.07 -27.69
N CYS A 92 13.61 10.37 -27.09
CA CYS A 92 14.58 11.32 -27.63
C CYS A 92 15.37 10.66 -28.78
N THR A 93 14.72 10.53 -29.93
CA THR A 93 15.24 9.81 -31.10
C THR A 93 16.30 10.58 -31.89
N LYS A 94 16.37 11.92 -31.78
CA LYS A 94 17.30 12.74 -32.56
C LYS A 94 18.73 12.56 -32.05
N LYS A 95 19.64 12.12 -32.92
CA LYS A 95 21.08 12.03 -32.60
C LYS A 95 21.76 13.38 -32.74
N CYS A 96 22.79 13.61 -31.93
CA CYS A 96 23.56 14.86 -31.98
C CYS A 96 24.51 14.87 -33.18
N ALA A 97 24.57 15.97 -33.93
CA ALA A 97 25.40 16.06 -35.13
C ALA A 97 26.90 15.88 -34.87
N GLY A 98 27.38 16.28 -33.68
CA GLY A 98 28.77 16.12 -33.25
C GLY A 98 29.03 14.88 -32.41
N ASP A 99 28.02 14.05 -32.14
CA ASP A 99 28.13 12.78 -31.40
C ASP A 99 26.91 11.88 -31.69
N ASN A 100 27.09 10.89 -32.57
CA ASN A 100 26.00 9.98 -32.98
C ASN A 100 25.54 9.00 -31.89
N GLN A 101 26.27 8.87 -30.78
CA GLN A 101 25.84 8.04 -29.65
C GLN A 101 24.93 8.82 -28.70
N ALA A 102 25.08 10.14 -28.63
CA ALA A 102 24.27 11.03 -27.82
C ALA A 102 22.92 11.39 -28.47
N THR A 103 21.98 11.87 -27.64
CA THR A 103 20.67 12.36 -28.09
C THR A 103 20.57 13.86 -27.89
N CYS A 104 19.95 14.54 -28.86
CA CYS A 104 19.76 15.99 -28.90
C CYS A 104 18.25 16.31 -29.02
N GLY A 105 17.43 15.61 -28.23
CA GLY A 105 15.98 15.71 -28.24
C GLY A 105 15.28 14.73 -29.19
N GLY A 106 14.06 15.07 -29.60
CA GLY A 106 13.21 14.23 -30.46
C GLY A 106 11.92 14.93 -30.89
N THR A 107 11.19 14.32 -31.82
CA THR A 107 9.91 14.85 -32.34
C THR A 107 8.71 14.35 -31.52
N PRO A 108 7.65 15.16 -31.35
CA PRO A 108 7.49 16.52 -31.86
C PRO A 108 8.19 17.61 -31.02
N ASN A 109 8.40 17.42 -29.71
CA ASN A 109 9.02 18.43 -28.84
C ASN A 109 9.68 17.81 -27.59
N PHE A 110 10.65 16.91 -27.78
CA PHE A 110 11.43 16.32 -26.68
C PHE A 110 12.83 16.92 -26.59
N VAL A 111 13.37 16.99 -25.38
CA VAL A 111 14.70 17.56 -25.08
C VAL A 111 15.55 16.58 -24.27
N SER A 112 16.85 16.58 -24.53
CA SER A 112 17.82 15.75 -23.79
C SER A 112 18.55 16.60 -22.76
N SER A 113 18.51 16.21 -21.48
CA SER A 113 19.15 16.97 -20.39
C SER A 113 20.37 16.26 -19.84
N TYR A 114 21.38 17.05 -19.48
CA TYR A 114 22.70 16.61 -19.02
C TYR A 114 23.19 17.49 -17.86
N THR A 115 24.08 16.96 -17.02
CA THR A 115 24.89 17.75 -16.08
C THR A 115 26.20 18.18 -16.73
N THR A 116 26.74 19.34 -16.34
CA THR A 116 28.07 19.80 -16.78
C THR A 116 29.24 19.09 -16.08
N ASP A 117 28.98 18.45 -14.94
CA ASP A 117 29.92 17.61 -14.18
C ASP A 117 29.23 16.33 -13.68
N SER A 118 29.90 15.18 -13.81
CA SER A 118 29.40 13.86 -13.45
C SER A 118 29.50 13.60 -11.95
N LEU A 119 30.30 14.39 -11.21
CA LEU A 119 30.36 14.39 -9.75
C LEU A 119 29.08 14.92 -9.10
N ILE A 120 28.28 15.69 -9.85
CA ILE A 120 26.93 16.13 -9.45
C ILE A 120 25.98 14.91 -9.54
N THR A 121 26.09 13.99 -8.58
CA THR A 121 25.61 12.61 -8.74
C THR A 121 24.18 12.33 -8.28
N SER A 122 23.48 13.22 -7.58
CA SER A 122 22.03 13.03 -7.29
C SER A 122 21.34 14.12 -6.46
N ASN A 123 22.09 15.00 -5.78
CA ASN A 123 21.53 15.97 -4.81
C ASN A 123 21.66 17.42 -5.29
N TYR A 124 20.89 17.79 -6.32
CA TYR A 124 21.03 19.09 -7.00
C TYR A 124 20.74 20.29 -6.09
N VAL A 125 19.84 20.12 -5.12
CA VAL A 125 19.43 21.18 -4.19
C VAL A 125 20.56 21.61 -3.26
N GLU A 126 21.47 20.69 -2.90
CA GLU A 126 22.67 21.01 -2.12
C GLU A 126 23.58 22.00 -2.84
N TYR A 127 23.59 21.96 -4.18
CA TYR A 127 24.32 22.89 -5.03
C TYR A 127 23.48 24.13 -5.42
N GLY A 128 22.39 24.41 -4.70
CA GLY A 128 21.51 25.54 -4.96
C GLY A 128 20.66 25.41 -6.23
N SER A 129 20.49 24.20 -6.76
CA SER A 129 19.70 23.96 -7.98
C SER A 129 18.30 23.45 -7.66
N PHE A 130 17.29 24.05 -8.27
CA PHE A 130 15.88 23.70 -8.09
C PHE A 130 15.28 23.20 -9.41
N PRO A 131 14.10 22.56 -9.39
CA PRO A 131 13.37 22.26 -10.61
C PRO A 131 13.02 23.53 -11.38
N ILE A 132 13.19 23.49 -12.70
CA ILE A 132 12.57 24.47 -13.60
C ILE A 132 11.04 24.30 -13.47
N PRO A 133 10.30 25.39 -13.18
CA PRO A 133 8.87 25.31 -12.96
C PRO A 133 8.12 24.97 -14.26
N ILE A 134 7.04 24.21 -14.09
CA ILE A 134 6.20 23.76 -15.22
C ILE A 134 5.02 24.70 -15.33
N TYR A 135 4.89 25.40 -16.44
CA TYR A 135 3.75 26.29 -16.66
C TYR A 135 2.47 25.47 -16.90
N LEU A 136 1.42 25.74 -16.14
CA LEU A 136 0.14 25.04 -16.26
C LEU A 136 -0.90 25.87 -17.04
N GLY A 137 -0.62 27.15 -17.26
CA GLY A 137 -1.43 28.08 -18.03
C GLY A 137 -1.73 29.37 -17.28
N CYS A 138 -2.41 30.27 -17.98
CA CYS A 138 -2.97 31.48 -17.40
C CYS A 138 -4.37 31.22 -16.85
N TYR A 139 -4.64 31.69 -15.63
CA TYR A 139 -5.92 31.49 -14.97
C TYR A 139 -6.50 32.84 -14.55
N SER A 140 -7.81 33.01 -14.74
CA SER A 140 -8.53 34.20 -14.29
C SER A 140 -8.99 34.07 -12.85
N GLU A 141 -8.74 35.13 -12.09
CA GLU A 141 -9.31 35.36 -10.78
C GLU A 141 -10.55 36.25 -10.89
N ILE A 142 -11.48 36.09 -9.95
CA ILE A 142 -12.63 36.97 -9.83
C ILE A 142 -12.17 38.22 -9.07
N PRO A 143 -12.34 39.43 -9.65
CA PRO A 143 -11.98 40.66 -8.98
C PRO A 143 -12.68 40.81 -7.62
N ASN A 144 -11.90 41.21 -6.60
CA ASN A 144 -12.35 41.50 -5.24
C ASN A 144 -12.97 40.32 -4.46
N ASP A 145 -12.73 39.08 -4.89
CA ASP A 145 -13.16 37.87 -4.18
C ASP A 145 -11.98 37.23 -3.43
N GLU A 146 -11.55 37.88 -2.35
CA GLU A 146 -10.39 37.44 -1.54
C GLU A 146 -10.60 36.06 -0.90
N GLY A 147 -11.85 35.64 -0.69
CA GLY A 147 -12.19 34.30 -0.18
C GLY A 147 -11.93 33.16 -1.18
N ASN A 148 -11.76 33.50 -2.47
CA ASN A 148 -11.74 32.58 -3.59
C ASN A 148 -10.47 32.73 -4.47
N ARG A 149 -9.36 33.18 -3.87
CA ARG A 149 -8.05 33.20 -4.54
C ARG A 149 -7.69 31.82 -5.07
N LEU A 150 -7.05 31.77 -6.24
CA LEU A 150 -6.71 30.50 -6.91
C LEU A 150 -5.76 29.63 -6.09
N LEU A 151 -4.86 30.25 -5.33
CA LEU A 151 -3.91 29.57 -4.45
C LEU A 151 -4.04 30.13 -3.03
N LYS A 152 -4.15 29.24 -2.04
CA LYS A 152 -4.48 29.59 -0.64
C LYS A 152 -3.31 29.47 0.35
N GLY A 153 -2.08 29.29 -0.15
CA GLY A 153 -0.88 29.27 0.68
C GLY A 153 -0.26 30.66 0.87
N PRO A 154 0.97 30.73 1.41
CA PRO A 154 1.71 31.97 1.61
C PRO A 154 1.81 32.79 0.34
N ALA A 155 1.56 34.09 0.49
CA ALA A 155 1.53 35.04 -0.60
C ALA A 155 2.25 36.32 -0.19
N GLN A 156 3.23 36.75 -0.99
CA GLN A 156 3.95 38.00 -0.75
C GLN A 156 4.41 38.68 -2.05
N PRO A 157 4.45 40.02 -2.07
CA PRO A 157 5.09 40.78 -3.13
C PRO A 157 6.62 40.76 -2.98
N TYR A 158 7.33 40.65 -4.11
CA TYR A 158 8.77 40.76 -4.20
C TYR A 158 9.18 41.77 -5.28
N SER A 159 10.15 42.63 -4.94
CA SER A 159 10.70 43.62 -5.87
C SER A 159 11.47 43.01 -7.04
N ASN A 160 11.87 41.73 -6.93
CA ASN A 160 12.62 40.98 -7.94
C ASN A 160 11.97 39.63 -8.27
N ASN A 161 10.64 39.59 -8.38
CA ASN A 161 9.88 38.38 -8.63
C ASN A 161 10.14 37.82 -10.03
N THR A 162 10.28 36.50 -10.14
CA THR A 162 10.29 35.73 -11.39
C THR A 162 9.61 34.39 -11.11
N PRO A 163 9.08 33.68 -12.12
CA PRO A 163 8.53 32.34 -11.91
C PRO A 163 9.54 31.38 -11.30
N GLN A 164 10.81 31.44 -11.71
CA GLN A 164 11.86 30.62 -11.11
C GLN A 164 12.08 30.95 -9.64
N ARG A 165 12.17 32.24 -9.27
CA ARG A 165 12.35 32.65 -7.88
C ARG A 165 11.16 32.26 -7.00
N CYS A 166 9.94 32.45 -7.49
CA CYS A 166 8.74 32.04 -6.78
C CYS A 166 8.68 30.51 -6.62
N SER A 167 9.07 29.75 -7.64
CA SER A 167 9.23 28.30 -7.57
C SER A 167 10.16 27.88 -6.44
N GLU A 168 11.34 28.50 -6.31
CA GLU A 168 12.29 28.15 -5.24
C GLU A 168 11.72 28.40 -3.84
N ILE A 169 11.00 29.51 -3.66
CA ILE A 169 10.36 29.87 -2.38
C ILE A 169 9.31 28.82 -2.02
N CYS A 170 8.40 28.52 -2.94
CA CYS A 170 7.33 27.56 -2.70
C CYS A 170 7.85 26.12 -2.61
N PHE A 171 8.88 25.78 -3.39
CA PHE A 171 9.56 24.48 -3.35
C PHE A 171 10.18 24.23 -1.98
N LYS A 172 10.98 25.17 -1.44
CA LYS A 172 11.63 25.01 -0.11
C LYS A 172 10.61 24.82 1.02
N LYS A 173 9.39 25.32 0.84
CA LYS A 173 8.26 25.18 1.77
C LYS A 173 7.39 23.94 1.52
N GLY A 174 7.72 23.13 0.50
CA GLY A 174 7.04 21.88 0.18
C GLY A 174 5.71 22.02 -0.59
N TYR A 175 5.41 23.19 -1.17
CA TYR A 175 4.16 23.39 -1.93
C TYR A 175 4.22 22.76 -3.32
N LEU A 176 3.10 22.21 -3.78
CA LEU A 176 2.98 21.55 -5.09
C LEU A 176 2.88 22.53 -6.26
N TYR A 177 2.27 23.69 -6.01
CA TYR A 177 1.97 24.71 -6.99
C TYR A 177 2.36 26.09 -6.50
N PHE A 178 2.56 27.00 -7.45
CA PHE A 178 2.69 28.40 -7.18
C PHE A 178 2.10 29.23 -8.31
N GLY A 179 1.89 30.51 -8.03
CA GLY A 179 1.33 31.46 -8.95
C GLY A 179 2.07 32.78 -8.88
N VAL A 180 2.20 33.42 -10.03
CA VAL A 180 2.73 34.78 -10.14
C VAL A 180 1.67 35.69 -10.72
N THR A 181 1.48 36.86 -10.10
CA THR A 181 0.48 37.85 -10.51
C THR A 181 0.96 39.27 -10.25
N TYR A 182 0.34 40.24 -10.91
CA TYR A 182 0.67 41.68 -10.82
C TYR A 182 2.16 42.03 -10.99
N GLY A 183 2.93 41.21 -11.70
CA GLY A 183 4.37 41.41 -11.91
C GLY A 183 5.26 41.10 -10.69
N SER A 184 4.79 41.34 -9.47
CA SER A 184 5.60 41.27 -8.25
C SER A 184 5.15 40.21 -7.24
N GLU A 185 3.93 39.70 -7.33
CA GLU A 185 3.41 38.80 -6.30
C GLU A 185 3.73 37.33 -6.59
N CYS A 186 4.03 36.60 -5.52
CA CYS A 186 4.27 35.17 -5.51
C CYS A 186 3.33 34.50 -4.51
N TRP A 187 2.57 33.53 -4.98
CA TRP A 187 1.55 32.80 -4.22
C TRP A 187 1.88 31.31 -4.23
N CYS A 188 1.90 30.65 -3.08
CA CYS A 188 2.08 29.20 -3.01
C CYS A 188 0.73 28.48 -2.81
N GLY A 189 0.63 27.21 -3.18
CA GLY A 189 -0.57 26.41 -2.91
C GLY A 189 -0.39 24.92 -3.18
N ASN A 190 -1.31 24.12 -2.64
CA ASN A 190 -1.33 22.67 -2.83
C ASN A 190 -2.47 22.18 -3.72
N GLN A 191 -3.37 23.07 -4.11
CA GLN A 191 -4.48 22.77 -5.02
C GLN A 191 -4.17 23.35 -6.40
N LYS A 192 -4.27 22.51 -7.44
CA LYS A 192 -4.16 22.96 -8.82
C LYS A 192 -5.45 23.72 -9.19
N PRO A 193 -5.37 24.95 -9.69
CA PRO A 193 -6.50 25.67 -10.24
C PRO A 193 -7.22 24.90 -11.34
N LEU A 194 -8.55 25.05 -11.39
CA LEU A 194 -9.40 24.25 -12.25
C LEU A 194 -9.44 24.77 -13.69
N LYS A 195 -9.61 23.85 -14.64
CA LYS A 195 -9.47 24.12 -16.09
C LYS A 195 -10.46 25.16 -16.61
N ILE A 196 -11.61 25.34 -15.96
CA ILE A 196 -12.61 26.34 -16.36
C ILE A 196 -12.16 27.78 -16.08
N SER A 197 -11.29 27.99 -15.09
CA SER A 197 -10.66 29.29 -14.83
C SER A 197 -9.48 29.54 -15.77
N LYS A 198 -9.07 28.55 -16.58
CA LYS A 198 -7.98 28.71 -17.53
C LYS A 198 -8.43 29.60 -18.67
N VAL A 199 -7.66 30.64 -18.94
CA VAL A 199 -7.86 31.57 -20.06
C VAL A 199 -6.68 31.46 -21.03
N GLU A 200 -6.77 32.13 -22.17
CA GLU A 200 -5.64 32.20 -23.10
C GLU A 200 -4.41 32.79 -22.42
N ASP A 201 -3.23 32.19 -22.67
CA ASP A 201 -1.99 32.58 -22.02
C ASP A 201 -1.58 34.03 -22.30
N ALA A 202 -2.05 34.60 -23.41
CA ALA A 202 -1.88 36.01 -23.77
C ALA A 202 -2.44 37.00 -22.72
N ASN A 203 -3.33 36.55 -21.83
CA ASN A 203 -3.88 37.36 -20.74
C ASN A 203 -2.94 37.46 -19.53
N CYS A 204 -1.92 36.60 -19.44
CA CYS A 204 -0.89 36.67 -18.41
C CYS A 204 0.33 37.39 -18.99
N ASN A 205 0.19 38.70 -19.21
CA ASN A 205 1.13 39.55 -19.96
C ASN A 205 1.80 40.65 -19.12
N SER A 206 1.64 40.66 -17.80
CA SER A 206 2.33 41.62 -16.91
C SER A 206 3.81 41.26 -16.80
N PRO A 207 4.75 42.16 -17.13
CA PRO A 207 6.18 41.91 -16.97
C PRO A 207 6.54 41.61 -15.51
N CYS A 208 7.45 40.66 -15.30
CA CYS A 208 7.95 40.34 -13.97
C CYS A 208 8.84 41.46 -13.42
N SER A 209 8.73 41.76 -12.12
CA SER A 209 9.56 42.79 -11.45
C SER A 209 11.05 42.43 -11.41
N GLY A 210 11.39 41.13 -11.44
CA GLY A 210 12.77 40.64 -11.46
C GLY A 210 13.37 40.41 -12.85
N ASP A 211 12.54 40.30 -13.89
CA ASP A 211 12.98 40.14 -15.29
C ASP A 211 11.86 40.57 -16.23
N SER A 212 11.98 41.74 -16.85
CA SER A 212 10.95 42.30 -17.74
C SER A 212 10.77 41.51 -19.04
N LYS A 213 11.64 40.54 -19.34
CA LYS A 213 11.49 39.62 -20.49
C LYS A 213 10.55 38.45 -20.19
N GLN A 214 10.16 38.26 -18.92
CA GLN A 214 9.25 37.22 -18.47
C GLN A 214 7.92 37.82 -18.04
N PHE A 215 6.88 36.99 -18.04
CA PHE A 215 5.54 37.39 -17.62
C PHE A 215 5.15 36.78 -16.27
N CYS A 216 4.58 37.60 -15.40
CA CYS A 216 4.17 37.27 -14.04
C CYS A 216 2.68 37.64 -13.85
N GLY A 217 1.83 36.91 -14.57
CA GLY A 217 0.37 37.04 -14.51
C GLY A 217 -0.16 38.26 -15.27
N GLY A 218 -1.27 38.82 -14.81
CA GLY A 218 -2.03 39.91 -15.42
C GLY A 218 -2.96 40.56 -14.40
N GLY A 219 -3.68 41.62 -14.77
CA GLY A 219 -4.70 42.19 -13.90
C GLY A 219 -5.78 41.15 -13.57
N TRP A 220 -5.83 40.67 -12.32
CA TRP A 220 -6.66 39.54 -11.88
C TRP A 220 -6.44 38.25 -12.69
N LYS A 221 -5.24 38.07 -13.27
CA LYS A 221 -4.84 36.83 -13.95
C LYS A 221 -3.58 36.30 -13.28
N MET A 222 -3.59 35.03 -12.93
CA MET A 222 -2.43 34.38 -12.31
C MET A 222 -1.80 33.41 -13.30
N GLY A 223 -0.50 33.56 -13.51
CA GLY A 223 0.28 32.53 -14.19
C GLY A 223 0.52 31.40 -13.20
N ILE A 224 -0.01 30.20 -13.46
CA ILE A 224 0.04 29.07 -12.53
C ILE A 224 1.10 28.07 -12.97
N TYR A 225 1.85 27.56 -12.00
CA TYR A 225 2.99 26.69 -12.21
C TYR A 225 3.01 25.54 -11.20
N SER A 226 3.59 24.41 -11.59
CA SER A 226 4.02 23.37 -10.65
C SER A 226 5.46 23.65 -10.19
N THR A 227 5.72 23.46 -8.91
CA THR A 227 7.08 23.51 -8.32
C THR A 227 7.94 22.31 -8.72
N GLY A 228 7.37 21.29 -9.35
CA GLY A 228 8.04 20.02 -9.63
C GLY A 228 7.95 19.00 -8.49
N ILE A 229 7.32 19.36 -7.37
CA ILE A 229 7.05 18.47 -6.25
C ILE A 229 5.83 17.61 -6.56
N THR A 230 5.93 16.32 -6.25
CA THR A 230 4.81 15.36 -6.28
C THR A 230 4.28 15.13 -4.88
N ASP A 231 2.98 14.90 -4.78
CA ASP A 231 2.28 14.70 -3.52
C ASP A 231 2.40 13.25 -3.01
N PHE A 232 2.94 13.07 -1.82
CA PHE A 232 3.10 11.77 -1.15
C PHE A 232 2.52 11.86 0.27
N LEU A 233 1.63 10.94 0.62
CA LEU A 233 1.11 10.82 1.98
C LEU A 233 2.17 10.23 2.92
N ALA A 234 2.19 10.70 4.17
CA ALA A 234 3.10 10.20 5.20
C ALA A 234 2.51 8.95 5.89
N LYS A 235 2.66 7.77 5.27
CA LYS A 235 2.07 6.52 5.81
C LYS A 235 3.05 5.48 6.37
N LYS A 236 4.35 5.61 6.15
CA LYS A 236 5.37 4.66 6.65
C LYS A 236 6.14 5.25 7.84
N TYR A 237 5.48 5.40 8.98
CA TYR A 237 6.10 5.94 10.20
C TYR A 237 7.06 4.92 10.84
N GLU A 238 8.32 5.30 11.01
CA GLU A 238 9.35 4.44 11.62
C GLU A 238 9.44 4.60 13.13
N GLY A 239 9.07 5.77 13.64
CA GLY A 239 9.10 6.07 15.06
C GLY A 239 9.56 7.49 15.40
N CYS A 240 9.57 7.74 16.71
CA CYS A 240 10.15 8.94 17.31
C CYS A 240 11.63 8.67 17.60
N PHE A 241 12.50 9.60 17.22
CA PHE A 241 13.94 9.47 17.43
C PHE A 241 14.50 10.74 18.03
N GLU A 242 15.48 10.61 18.91
CA GLU A 242 16.27 11.74 19.38
C GLU A 242 17.13 12.31 18.24
N ASN A 243 17.37 13.62 18.29
CA ASN A 243 18.19 14.31 17.31
C ASN A 243 19.65 13.84 17.42
N GLU A 244 20.28 13.50 16.28
CA GLU A 244 21.70 13.12 16.27
C GLU A 244 22.59 14.33 16.61
N GLU A 245 23.55 14.14 17.52
CA GLU A 245 24.59 15.14 17.76
C GLU A 245 25.45 15.36 16.51
N LYS A 246 25.93 16.61 16.34
CA LYS A 246 26.54 17.26 15.15
C LYS A 246 27.71 16.55 14.43
N LYS A 247 28.02 15.28 14.69
CA LYS A 247 29.16 14.55 14.09
C LYS A 247 28.95 14.12 12.63
N ASN A 248 27.72 14.07 12.10
CA ASN A 248 27.41 13.61 10.73
C ASN A 248 27.04 14.75 9.75
N LYS A 249 27.82 15.83 9.70
CA LYS A 249 27.51 17.04 8.89
C LYS A 249 27.57 16.91 7.36
N GLY A 250 27.68 15.71 6.79
CA GLY A 250 27.98 15.54 5.36
C GLY A 250 26.98 14.78 4.49
N LYS A 251 25.80 14.35 5.00
CA LYS A 251 24.92 13.44 4.22
C LYS A 251 23.42 13.71 4.24
N ASN A 252 22.91 14.58 5.11
CA ASN A 252 21.48 14.87 5.24
C ASN A 252 21.15 16.25 4.66
N LEU A 253 19.97 16.39 4.05
CA LEU A 253 19.48 17.64 3.47
C LEU A 253 18.34 18.20 4.32
N SER A 254 18.39 19.49 4.68
CA SER A 254 17.39 20.10 5.57
C SER A 254 16.64 21.25 4.89
N PHE A 255 15.34 21.34 5.14
CA PHE A 255 14.46 22.38 4.64
C PHE A 255 13.69 23.05 5.79
N ASN A 256 13.49 24.36 5.71
CA ASN A 256 12.61 25.09 6.62
C ASN A 256 11.25 25.29 5.95
N MET A 257 10.22 24.65 6.49
CA MET A 257 8.85 24.69 5.99
C MET A 257 8.05 25.90 6.51
N GLU A 258 8.67 26.75 7.33
CA GLU A 258 8.05 27.91 8.00
C GLU A 258 6.79 27.52 8.78
N GLN A 259 5.78 28.39 8.85
CA GLN A 259 4.61 28.24 9.72
C GLN A 259 3.61 27.14 9.31
N ASN A 260 3.86 26.42 8.22
CA ASN A 260 2.91 25.41 7.71
C ASN A 260 3.63 24.06 7.59
N ASN A 261 4.08 23.52 8.72
CA ASN A 261 4.76 22.23 8.81
C ASN A 261 3.78 21.06 8.75
N SER A 262 4.16 19.99 8.04
CA SER A 262 3.47 18.70 8.06
C SER A 262 4.42 17.56 7.63
N PRO A 263 4.23 16.34 8.16
CA PRO A 263 4.81 15.12 7.63
C PRO A 263 4.65 14.97 6.12
N ARG A 264 3.47 15.28 5.59
CA ARG A 264 3.19 15.22 4.14
C ARG A 264 4.16 16.08 3.33
N ARG A 265 4.39 17.34 3.72
CA ARG A 265 5.33 18.22 3.01
C ARG A 265 6.77 17.76 3.11
N CYS A 266 7.18 17.29 4.27
CA CYS A 266 8.54 16.77 4.42
C CYS A 266 8.74 15.52 3.54
N MET A 267 7.74 14.64 3.49
CA MET A 267 7.72 13.50 2.58
C MET A 267 7.81 13.93 1.12
N ASN A 268 7.08 14.98 0.73
CA ASN A 268 7.13 15.55 -0.62
C ASN A 268 8.53 15.99 -1.02
N LEU A 269 9.22 16.70 -0.14
CA LEU A 269 10.59 17.17 -0.33
C LEU A 269 11.58 16.00 -0.46
N CYS A 270 11.58 15.08 0.51
CA CYS A 270 12.57 14.00 0.56
C CYS A 270 12.38 12.95 -0.55
N ASN A 271 11.14 12.63 -0.92
CA ASN A 271 10.88 11.79 -2.09
C ASN A 271 11.30 12.47 -3.39
N THR A 272 11.16 13.80 -3.50
CA THR A 272 11.63 14.54 -4.69
C THR A 272 13.14 14.42 -4.87
N GLN A 273 13.87 14.40 -3.75
CA GLN A 273 15.33 14.28 -3.73
C GLN A 273 15.85 12.83 -3.61
N ARG A 274 14.97 11.82 -3.63
CA ARG A 274 15.29 10.38 -3.57
C ARG A 274 16.02 9.94 -2.30
N PHE A 275 15.77 10.61 -1.19
CA PHE A 275 16.25 10.16 0.11
C PHE A 275 15.41 8.99 0.61
N LYS A 276 15.97 8.08 1.41
CA LYS A 276 15.27 6.89 1.91
C LYS A 276 14.34 7.19 3.09
N TYR A 277 14.63 8.26 3.82
CA TYR A 277 13.88 8.66 5.00
C TYR A 277 13.62 10.17 5.00
N ALA A 278 12.51 10.56 5.61
CA ALA A 278 12.10 11.94 5.87
C ALA A 278 11.85 12.10 7.37
N ALA A 279 12.46 13.11 8.00
CA ALA A 279 12.32 13.37 9.42
C ALA A 279 11.76 14.78 9.65
N VAL A 280 10.76 14.88 10.52
CA VAL A 280 10.09 16.14 10.86
C VAL A 280 10.43 16.53 12.29
N ASN A 281 11.00 17.72 12.44
CA ASN A 281 11.35 18.34 13.72
C ASN A 281 10.83 19.78 13.72
N GLY A 282 9.65 20.00 14.28
CA GLY A 282 8.92 21.26 14.20
C GLY A 282 8.73 21.69 12.75
N ASN A 283 9.31 22.83 12.38
CA ASN A 283 9.26 23.39 11.03
C ASN A 283 10.41 22.92 10.13
N ILE A 284 11.30 22.08 10.64
CA ILE A 284 12.44 21.56 9.89
C ILE A 284 12.10 20.17 9.36
N CYS A 285 12.31 20.01 8.06
CA CYS A 285 12.31 18.71 7.38
C CYS A 285 13.75 18.29 7.11
N GLU A 286 14.13 17.09 7.53
CA GLU A 286 15.45 16.50 7.26
C GLU A 286 15.30 15.24 6.41
N CYS A 287 16.02 15.18 5.30
CA CYS A 287 16.05 14.03 4.40
C CYS A 287 17.31 13.21 4.64
N MET A 288 17.15 11.91 4.90
CA MET A 288 18.26 11.02 5.30
C MET A 288 18.42 9.84 4.32
N LYS A 289 19.67 9.53 3.97
CA LYS A 289 20.00 8.39 3.06
C LYS A 289 20.15 7.08 3.82
N ASN A 290 20.67 7.16 5.03
CA ASN A 290 20.96 6.03 5.89
C ASN A 290 19.81 5.78 6.84
N GLU A 291 19.69 4.52 7.27
CA GLU A 291 18.72 4.11 8.28
C GLU A 291 19.01 4.80 9.62
N PRO A 292 17.96 5.23 10.35
CA PRO A 292 18.13 5.84 11.65
C PRO A 292 18.69 4.84 12.67
N SER A 293 19.60 5.31 13.51
CA SER A 293 20.24 4.49 14.54
C SER A 293 19.22 4.03 15.59
N ILE A 294 19.07 2.72 15.78
CA ILE A 294 18.04 2.16 16.68
C ILE A 294 18.19 2.61 18.14
N GLY A 295 19.42 2.88 18.60
CA GLY A 295 19.69 3.41 19.95
C GLY A 295 19.16 4.83 20.20
N LEU A 296 18.80 5.56 19.14
CA LEU A 296 18.17 6.88 19.25
C LEU A 296 16.65 6.80 19.24
N LYS A 297 16.05 5.62 19.10
CA LYS A 297 14.59 5.46 19.15
C LYS A 297 14.07 5.84 20.54
N ARG A 298 12.97 6.58 20.59
CA ARG A 298 12.35 7.12 21.80
C ARG A 298 10.87 6.76 21.85
N SER A 299 10.22 7.08 22.95
CA SER A 299 8.78 6.89 23.08
C SER A 299 8.05 7.79 22.08
N PHE A 300 6.90 7.35 21.60
CA PHE A 300 6.07 8.16 20.71
C PHE A 300 5.65 9.49 21.36
N SER A 301 5.44 9.50 22.69
CA SER A 301 5.10 10.69 23.48
C SER A 301 6.14 11.80 23.37
N ASP A 302 7.40 11.44 23.15
CA ASP A 302 8.50 12.39 23.05
C ASP A 302 8.42 13.20 21.75
N CYS A 303 7.62 12.76 20.76
CA CYS A 303 7.37 13.43 19.49
C CYS A 303 5.91 13.90 19.34
N SER A 304 5.36 14.53 20.39
CA SER A 304 3.93 14.88 20.50
C SER A 304 3.55 16.28 20.03
N THR A 305 4.49 17.10 19.56
CA THR A 305 4.21 18.46 19.05
C THR A 305 3.27 18.40 17.86
N SER A 306 2.09 19.03 17.95
CA SER A 306 1.15 19.09 16.84
C SER A 306 1.68 19.94 15.69
N CYS A 307 1.36 19.54 14.47
CA CYS A 307 1.67 20.29 13.26
C CYS A 307 0.70 21.48 13.08
N LEU A 308 1.13 22.54 12.40
CA LEU A 308 0.32 23.75 12.17
C LEU A 308 -0.65 23.60 11.00
N GLU A 309 -0.26 22.85 9.95
CA GLU A 309 -1.12 22.62 8.78
C GLU A 309 -2.27 21.66 9.09
N ASP A 310 -2.00 20.65 9.91
CA ASP A 310 -2.98 19.70 10.41
C ASP A 310 -2.67 19.38 11.89
N PRO A 311 -3.43 19.95 12.84
CA PRO A 311 -3.21 19.71 14.27
C PRO A 311 -3.35 18.26 14.71
N SER A 312 -3.94 17.39 13.88
CA SER A 312 -4.02 15.94 14.13
C SER A 312 -2.71 15.20 13.83
N GLU A 313 -1.82 15.79 13.01
CA GLU A 313 -0.49 15.25 12.72
C GLU A 313 0.54 15.69 13.76
N LYS A 314 1.63 14.92 13.89
CA LYS A 314 2.71 15.17 14.85
C LYS A 314 4.04 15.50 14.14
N CYS A 315 4.68 16.57 14.60
CA CYS A 315 5.86 17.20 14.01
C CYS A 315 7.07 17.19 14.96
N GLY A 316 7.36 16.05 15.60
CA GLY A 316 8.53 15.88 16.48
C GLY A 316 8.30 16.40 17.90
N GLY A 317 9.38 16.78 18.58
CA GLY A 317 9.40 17.31 19.94
C GLY A 317 10.55 18.32 20.14
N SER A 318 10.85 18.69 21.39
CA SER A 318 11.89 19.69 21.69
C SER A 318 13.30 19.25 21.24
N VAL A 319 13.59 17.95 21.37
CA VAL A 319 14.88 17.33 21.00
C VAL A 319 14.72 16.05 20.17
N THR A 320 13.52 15.82 19.66
CA THR A 320 13.14 14.58 18.98
C THR A 320 12.45 14.89 17.65
N ARG A 321 12.43 13.90 16.76
CA ARG A 321 11.88 14.01 15.40
C ARG A 321 11.10 12.76 15.03
N ASN A 322 10.04 12.97 14.26
CA ASN A 322 9.26 11.88 13.67
C ASN A 322 9.91 11.46 12.35
N ILE A 323 10.30 10.18 12.22
CA ILE A 323 10.94 9.65 11.01
C ILE A 323 9.97 8.78 10.22
N TYR A 324 9.98 8.94 8.90
CA TYR A 324 9.16 8.21 7.94
C TYR A 324 10.02 7.60 6.83
N LYS A 325 9.68 6.40 6.37
CA LYS A 325 10.23 5.78 5.16
C LYS A 325 9.66 6.44 3.90
N THR A 326 10.51 6.71 2.94
CA THR A 326 10.11 7.20 1.61
C THR A 326 9.91 6.04 0.63
N LEU A 327 9.49 6.35 -0.60
CA LEU A 327 9.40 5.38 -1.71
C LEU A 327 10.77 4.82 -2.17
N TYR A 328 11.87 5.28 -1.59
CA TYR A 328 13.23 4.85 -1.93
C TYR A 328 13.86 3.97 -0.84
N SER A 329 13.12 3.69 0.23
CA SER A 329 13.53 2.75 1.28
C SER A 329 13.57 1.31 0.76
N ASP A 330 12.62 0.93 -0.10
CA ASP A 330 12.48 -0.44 -0.65
C ASP A 330 13.07 -0.55 -2.07
N GLN A 331 13.61 -1.73 -2.45
CA GLN A 331 14.16 -1.96 -3.79
C GLN A 331 13.04 -1.90 -4.84
N GLN A 332 13.14 -0.95 -5.77
CA GLN A 332 12.11 -0.76 -6.80
C GLN A 332 12.20 -1.85 -7.87
N GLY A 333 11.15 -2.66 -7.96
CA GLY A 333 10.93 -3.65 -9.01
C GLY A 333 10.64 -3.03 -10.39
N LYS A 334 10.66 -3.88 -11.41
CA LYS A 334 10.28 -3.52 -12.80
C LYS A 334 8.81 -3.06 -12.84
N VAL A 335 8.49 -2.11 -13.72
CA VAL A 335 7.11 -1.65 -13.93
C VAL A 335 6.20 -2.84 -14.21
N LYS A 336 5.11 -2.96 -13.45
CA LYS A 336 4.06 -3.97 -13.64
C LYS A 336 2.79 -3.24 -14.04
N MET A 337 2.27 -3.54 -15.21
CA MET A 337 1.07 -2.91 -15.76
C MET A 337 -0.12 -3.85 -15.54
N ASP A 338 -0.87 -3.62 -14.46
CA ASP A 338 -2.06 -4.42 -14.14
C ASP A 338 -3.31 -3.56 -14.37
N ARG A 339 -4.23 -4.00 -15.23
CA ARG A 339 -5.51 -3.30 -15.46
C ARG A 339 -6.41 -3.52 -14.23
N ILE A 340 -6.86 -2.44 -13.61
CA ILE A 340 -7.76 -2.45 -12.45
C ILE A 340 -9.23 -2.57 -12.91
N GLY A 341 -9.57 -1.89 -14.02
CA GLY A 341 -10.88 -2.00 -14.66
C GLY A 341 -11.43 -0.68 -15.19
N CYS A 342 -12.65 -0.74 -15.71
CA CYS A 342 -13.41 0.43 -16.16
C CYS A 342 -14.24 1.04 -15.03
N PHE A 343 -14.27 2.37 -14.92
CA PHE A 343 -14.97 3.08 -13.85
C PHE A 343 -15.78 4.26 -14.38
N ASN A 344 -16.95 4.49 -13.78
CA ASN A 344 -17.77 5.67 -14.01
C ASN A 344 -17.05 6.94 -13.53
N ASN A 345 -16.95 7.93 -14.40
CA ASN A 345 -16.26 9.19 -14.18
C ASN A 345 -17.07 10.36 -14.77
N PHE A 346 -18.04 10.84 -14.00
CA PHE A 346 -18.90 11.95 -14.42
C PHE A 346 -18.10 13.24 -14.56
N LYS A 347 -18.20 13.93 -15.70
CA LYS A 347 -17.42 15.16 -15.98
C LYS A 347 -17.56 16.26 -14.92
N ARG A 348 -18.72 16.33 -14.23
CA ARG A 348 -18.97 17.30 -13.15
C ARG A 348 -18.43 16.87 -11.78
N HIS A 349 -18.18 15.58 -11.60
CA HIS A 349 -17.69 14.95 -10.37
C HIS A 349 -16.68 13.84 -10.71
N PRO A 350 -15.45 14.20 -11.14
CA PRO A 350 -14.46 13.21 -11.52
C PRO A 350 -14.02 12.38 -10.31
N ILE A 351 -13.90 11.06 -10.50
CA ILE A 351 -13.57 10.11 -9.43
C ILE A 351 -12.07 10.06 -9.12
N LEU A 352 -11.24 10.49 -10.08
CA LEU A 352 -9.80 10.63 -9.93
C LEU A 352 -9.38 12.06 -10.23
N ASN A 353 -8.50 12.57 -9.38
CA ASN A 353 -7.74 13.79 -9.60
C ASN A 353 -6.26 13.43 -9.72
N GLY A 354 -5.49 14.21 -10.46
CA GLY A 354 -4.10 13.85 -10.72
C GLY A 354 -3.41 14.69 -11.77
N TRP A 355 -2.27 14.17 -12.23
CA TRP A 355 -1.46 14.78 -13.27
C TRP A 355 -1.97 14.35 -14.65
N GLU A 356 -2.59 15.28 -15.37
CA GLU A 356 -3.06 15.08 -16.73
C GLU A 356 -1.93 15.17 -17.75
N ILE A 357 -1.94 14.25 -18.71
CA ILE A 357 -1.03 14.15 -19.84
C ILE A 357 -1.89 14.07 -21.09
N THR A 358 -1.64 14.95 -22.05
CA THR A 358 -2.27 14.89 -23.37
C THR A 358 -1.25 14.41 -24.39
N SER A 359 -1.60 13.42 -25.21
CA SER A 359 -0.75 12.88 -26.26
C SER A 359 -1.55 12.51 -27.50
N ASN A 360 -1.05 12.87 -28.67
CA ASN A 360 -1.61 12.42 -29.96
C ASN A 360 -1.22 10.97 -30.31
N HIS A 361 -0.39 10.32 -29.50
CA HIS A 361 0.06 8.95 -29.67
C HIS A 361 -0.16 8.13 -28.38
N LEU A 362 -1.29 8.37 -27.72
CA LEU A 362 -1.59 7.74 -26.44
C LEU A 362 -1.82 6.23 -26.61
N THR A 363 -1.27 5.44 -25.70
CA THR A 363 -1.58 4.00 -25.52
C THR A 363 -1.64 3.68 -24.02
N PRO A 364 -2.32 2.61 -23.58
CA PRO A 364 -2.31 2.19 -22.17
C PRO A 364 -0.90 2.01 -21.63
N LYS A 365 -0.05 1.38 -22.44
CA LYS A 365 1.38 1.17 -22.15
C LYS A 365 2.09 2.48 -21.84
N ASN A 366 2.04 3.45 -22.77
CA ASN A 366 2.75 4.70 -22.59
C ASN A 366 2.17 5.52 -21.43
N CYS A 367 0.84 5.51 -21.22
CA CYS A 367 0.22 6.15 -20.05
C CYS A 367 0.75 5.58 -18.74
N VAL A 368 0.67 4.26 -18.55
CA VAL A 368 1.12 3.57 -17.33
C VAL A 368 2.59 3.83 -17.05
N TYR A 369 3.42 3.77 -18.08
CA TYR A 369 4.83 4.06 -17.93
C TYR A 369 5.14 5.52 -17.63
N SER A 370 4.47 6.46 -18.31
CA SER A 370 4.63 7.90 -18.04
C SER A 370 4.24 8.21 -16.60
N CYS A 371 3.17 7.59 -16.08
CA CYS A 371 2.78 7.69 -14.67
C CYS A 371 3.77 7.01 -13.72
N TYR A 372 4.31 5.84 -14.09
CA TYR A 372 5.35 5.16 -13.33
C TYR A 372 6.63 6.01 -13.21
N ALA A 373 7.10 6.57 -14.33
CA ALA A 373 8.28 7.43 -14.37
C ALA A 373 8.12 8.67 -13.46
N ARG A 374 6.88 9.15 -13.32
CA ARG A 374 6.46 10.25 -12.46
C ARG A 374 6.10 9.85 -11.03
N ARG A 375 6.17 8.55 -10.70
CA ARG A 375 5.89 7.96 -9.38
C ARG A 375 4.44 7.98 -8.91
N PHE A 376 3.50 7.95 -9.85
CA PHE A 376 2.10 7.75 -9.54
C PHE A 376 1.75 6.25 -9.50
N PRO A 377 1.08 5.75 -8.45
CA PRO A 377 0.69 4.35 -8.33
C PRO A 377 -0.40 3.95 -9.34
N TYR A 378 -1.18 4.92 -9.82
CA TYR A 378 -2.27 4.67 -10.77
C TYR A 378 -2.16 5.53 -12.02
N ALA A 379 -2.58 4.94 -13.13
CA ALA A 379 -2.72 5.60 -14.42
C ALA A 379 -4.14 5.34 -14.94
N ALA A 380 -4.82 6.37 -15.43
CA ALA A 380 -6.17 6.26 -15.96
C ALA A 380 -6.22 6.85 -17.37
N LEU A 381 -6.82 6.14 -18.31
CA LEU A 381 -7.08 6.62 -19.66
C LEU A 381 -8.49 7.20 -19.70
N THR A 382 -8.58 8.50 -19.94
CA THR A 382 -9.85 9.25 -19.82
C THR A 382 -10.49 9.56 -21.16
N SER A 383 -9.71 9.53 -22.24
CA SER A 383 -10.18 9.66 -23.62
C SER A 383 -9.09 9.18 -24.59
N SER A 384 -9.33 9.29 -25.90
CA SER A 384 -8.37 8.88 -26.94
C SER A 384 -6.99 9.53 -26.85
N LYS A 385 -6.86 10.69 -26.17
CA LYS A 385 -5.61 11.46 -26.06
C LYS A 385 -5.21 11.79 -24.63
N GLU A 386 -6.05 11.52 -23.64
CA GLU A 386 -5.84 11.97 -22.26
C GLU A 386 -5.52 10.80 -21.32
N CYS A 387 -4.43 10.98 -20.58
CA CYS A 387 -3.95 10.09 -19.53
C CYS A 387 -3.89 10.88 -18.23
N LEU A 388 -4.31 10.26 -17.13
CA LEU A 388 -4.35 10.85 -15.81
C LEU A 388 -3.54 9.98 -14.85
N CYS A 389 -2.48 10.54 -14.28
CA CYS A 389 -1.70 9.86 -13.25
C CYS A 389 -2.24 10.26 -11.87
N SER A 390 -2.69 9.30 -11.07
CA SER A 390 -3.30 9.57 -9.76
C SER A 390 -2.62 8.81 -8.62
N PHE A 391 -2.61 9.43 -7.44
CA PHE A 391 -2.26 8.77 -6.19
C PHE A 391 -3.47 8.06 -5.55
N LYS A 392 -4.68 8.34 -6.04
CA LYS A 392 -5.93 7.78 -5.55
C LYS A 392 -6.33 6.59 -6.42
N LYS A 393 -6.70 5.48 -5.78
CA LYS A 393 -7.42 4.40 -6.43
C LYS A 393 -8.91 4.78 -6.50
N PRO A 394 -9.61 4.54 -7.61
CA PRO A 394 -11.07 4.63 -7.61
C PRO A 394 -11.68 3.71 -6.55
N SER A 395 -12.82 4.11 -5.97
CA SER A 395 -13.58 3.20 -5.11
C SER A 395 -14.21 2.09 -5.94
N PHE A 396 -14.51 0.96 -5.30
CA PHE A 396 -15.06 -0.21 -5.99
C PHE A 396 -16.47 0.05 -6.52
N GLU A 397 -17.26 0.86 -5.80
CA GLU A 397 -18.63 1.26 -6.15
C GLU A 397 -18.70 2.02 -7.49
N ALA A 398 -17.60 2.65 -7.91
CA ALA A 398 -17.51 3.34 -9.19
C ALA A 398 -17.27 2.39 -10.38
N LYS A 399 -16.97 1.12 -10.14
CA LYS A 399 -16.63 0.15 -11.20
C LYS A 399 -17.85 -0.11 -12.08
N THR A 400 -17.63 -0.18 -13.39
CA THR A 400 -18.66 -0.45 -14.39
C THR A 400 -18.21 -1.59 -15.32
N GLU A 401 -19.07 -2.00 -16.25
CA GLU A 401 -18.72 -3.02 -17.23
C GLU A 401 -17.53 -2.59 -18.11
N ASP A 402 -16.64 -3.53 -18.41
CA ASP A 402 -15.41 -3.26 -19.15
C ASP A 402 -15.66 -2.76 -20.59
N ASN A 403 -16.78 -3.16 -21.19
CA ASN A 403 -17.21 -2.74 -22.53
C ASN A 403 -17.50 -1.23 -22.63
N MET A 404 -17.71 -0.53 -21.52
CA MET A 404 -17.98 0.92 -21.52
C MET A 404 -16.73 1.72 -21.85
N CYS A 405 -15.55 1.21 -21.49
CA CYS A 405 -14.26 1.81 -21.80
C CYS A 405 -13.79 1.45 -23.22
N ALA A 406 -14.61 1.75 -24.23
CA ALA A 406 -14.40 1.31 -25.61
C ALA A 406 -13.83 2.37 -26.57
N THR A 407 -13.38 3.53 -26.08
CA THR A 407 -12.81 4.57 -26.96
C THR A 407 -11.44 4.15 -27.50
N PRO A 408 -11.21 4.11 -28.82
CA PRO A 408 -9.90 3.78 -29.35
C PRO A 408 -8.84 4.82 -28.99
N CYS A 409 -7.62 4.36 -28.73
CA CYS A 409 -6.49 5.20 -28.41
C CYS A 409 -5.92 5.92 -29.64
N SER A 410 -5.45 7.16 -29.48
CA SER A 410 -4.83 7.94 -30.57
C SER A 410 -3.51 7.35 -31.08
N GLY A 411 -2.78 6.62 -30.25
CA GLY A 411 -1.55 5.91 -30.62
C GLY A 411 -1.78 4.50 -31.16
N SER A 412 -2.99 3.95 -31.07
CA SER A 412 -3.35 2.64 -31.62
C SER A 412 -4.87 2.44 -31.63
N SER A 413 -5.44 2.20 -32.81
CA SER A 413 -6.87 1.91 -32.96
C SER A 413 -7.29 0.54 -32.40
N GLN A 414 -6.34 -0.34 -32.08
CA GLN A 414 -6.61 -1.67 -31.51
C GLN A 414 -6.65 -1.67 -29.98
N GLN A 415 -6.24 -0.57 -29.34
CA GLN A 415 -6.22 -0.43 -27.89
C GLN A 415 -7.28 0.57 -27.43
N LEU A 416 -7.80 0.37 -26.22
CA LEU A 416 -8.88 1.17 -25.66
C LEU A 416 -8.36 2.13 -24.58
N CYS A 417 -8.96 3.32 -24.52
CA CYS A 417 -8.51 4.48 -23.74
C CYS A 417 -9.72 5.19 -23.09
N GLY A 418 -10.48 4.47 -22.26
CA GLY A 418 -11.63 5.02 -21.55
C GLY A 418 -12.88 5.20 -22.42
N GLY A 419 -13.75 6.14 -22.06
CA GLY A 419 -15.05 6.33 -22.70
C GLY A 419 -15.77 7.62 -22.32
N ASN A 420 -16.99 7.79 -22.84
CA ASN A 420 -17.80 8.93 -22.43
C ASN A 420 -18.27 8.74 -20.98
N ASN A 421 -17.83 9.62 -20.08
CA ASN A 421 -18.06 9.52 -18.63
C ASN A 421 -17.54 8.22 -18.00
N VAL A 422 -16.54 7.55 -18.60
CA VAL A 422 -15.86 6.40 -17.99
C VAL A 422 -14.35 6.47 -18.22
N ILE A 423 -13.58 5.89 -17.32
CA ILE A 423 -12.10 5.87 -17.37
C ILE A 423 -11.60 4.44 -17.19
N ASP A 424 -10.55 4.10 -17.93
CA ASP A 424 -9.90 2.78 -17.81
C ASP A 424 -8.65 2.90 -16.94
N VAL A 425 -8.60 2.19 -15.82
CA VAL A 425 -7.61 2.43 -14.75
C VAL A 425 -6.66 1.27 -14.62
N TYR A 426 -5.38 1.58 -14.43
CA TYR A 426 -4.26 0.65 -14.34
C TYR A 426 -3.40 0.96 -13.11
N SER A 427 -2.88 -0.09 -12.50
CA SER A 427 -1.77 -0.02 -11.55
C SER A 427 -0.45 0.13 -12.32
N THR A 428 0.44 0.96 -11.80
CA THR A 428 1.82 1.09 -12.31
C THR A 428 2.79 0.10 -11.67
N GLY A 429 2.30 -0.74 -10.75
CA GLY A 429 3.10 -1.72 -10.01
C GLY A 429 3.85 -1.13 -8.82
N MET A 430 3.60 0.14 -8.47
CA MET A 430 4.09 0.73 -7.22
C MET A 430 3.16 0.35 -6.06
N GLU A 431 3.72 -0.17 -4.97
CA GLU A 431 2.98 -0.46 -3.74
C GLU A 431 2.53 0.84 -3.06
N TRP A 432 1.25 1.16 -3.18
CA TRP A 432 0.62 2.26 -2.45
C TRP A 432 -0.84 1.92 -2.18
N LYS A 433 -1.13 1.30 -1.04
CA LYS A 433 -2.51 1.07 -0.57
C LYS A 433 -3.01 2.33 0.12
N THR A 434 -3.74 3.16 -0.61
CA THR A 434 -4.53 4.23 0.00
C THR A 434 -5.97 4.04 -0.41
N ASP A 435 -6.71 3.30 0.41
CA ASP A 435 -8.16 3.39 0.39
C ASP A 435 -8.49 4.83 0.80
N ALA A 436 -9.14 5.54 -0.12
CA ALA A 436 -9.51 6.92 0.08
C ALA A 436 -10.75 6.98 0.96
N ILE A 437 -10.87 8.05 1.76
CA ILE A 437 -12.19 8.51 2.19
C ILE A 437 -13.02 8.66 0.91
N GLY A 438 -14.17 7.98 0.88
CA GLY A 438 -15.04 7.96 -0.27
C GLY A 438 -15.64 9.34 -0.47
N ASN A 439 -15.69 9.76 -1.73
CA ASN A 439 -16.50 10.89 -2.17
C ASN A 439 -17.11 10.49 -3.51
N TYR A 440 -17.66 9.27 -3.56
CA TYR A 440 -18.15 8.69 -4.80
C TYR A 440 -19.54 9.22 -5.08
N TYR A 441 -19.68 9.97 -6.18
CA TYR A 441 -20.94 10.57 -6.59
C TYR A 441 -21.93 9.51 -7.10
N LEU A 442 -23.05 9.36 -6.41
CA LEU A 442 -24.10 8.38 -6.73
C LEU A 442 -25.10 8.92 -7.75
N GLY A 443 -25.26 10.24 -7.82
CA GLY A 443 -26.12 10.92 -8.78
C GLY A 443 -26.81 12.16 -8.24
N CYS A 444 -27.59 12.77 -9.12
CA CYS A 444 -28.47 13.88 -8.81
C CYS A 444 -29.87 13.34 -8.53
N PHE A 445 -30.42 13.68 -7.36
CA PHE A 445 -31.73 13.18 -6.93
C PHE A 445 -32.69 14.33 -6.67
N GLU A 446 -33.95 14.10 -7.00
CA GLU A 446 -35.04 15.02 -6.73
C GLU A 446 -35.54 14.89 -5.28
N GLU A 447 -35.65 16.05 -4.60
CA GLU A 447 -36.29 16.18 -3.29
C GLU A 447 -37.57 17.01 -3.40
N SER A 448 -38.39 17.01 -2.35
CA SER A 448 -39.58 17.87 -2.27
C SER A 448 -39.73 18.52 -0.88
N GLN A 449 -40.62 19.50 -0.76
CA GLN A 449 -40.94 20.12 0.55
C GLN A 449 -41.49 19.11 1.56
N SER A 450 -42.24 18.10 1.08
CA SER A 450 -42.86 17.06 1.91
C SER A 450 -41.97 15.84 2.13
N ASN A 451 -40.85 15.72 1.42
CA ASN A 451 -39.97 14.55 1.50
C ASN A 451 -38.50 14.96 1.34
N ARG A 452 -37.78 14.99 2.46
CA ARG A 452 -36.34 15.27 2.55
C ARG A 452 -35.59 13.97 2.72
N MET A 453 -34.52 13.80 1.94
CA MET A 453 -33.78 12.55 1.88
C MET A 453 -32.92 12.33 3.13
N PHE A 454 -32.20 13.37 3.55
CA PHE A 454 -31.34 13.34 4.72
C PHE A 454 -31.80 14.39 5.72
N SER A 455 -31.95 13.99 6.98
CA SER A 455 -32.45 14.84 8.06
C SER A 455 -31.34 15.66 8.74
N ASN A 456 -30.10 15.16 8.73
CA ASN A 456 -28.98 15.77 9.45
C ASN A 456 -28.26 16.77 8.56
N SER A 457 -28.54 18.06 8.77
CA SER A 457 -28.07 19.14 7.91
C SER A 457 -27.17 20.13 8.65
N ARG A 458 -26.20 20.71 7.92
CA ARG A 458 -25.31 21.78 8.37
C ARG A 458 -25.15 22.79 7.25
N SER A 459 -25.13 24.08 7.59
CA SER A 459 -24.71 25.12 6.65
C SER A 459 -23.20 25.27 6.74
N LEU A 460 -22.51 25.07 5.62
CA LEU A 460 -21.07 25.24 5.51
C LEU A 460 -20.79 26.43 4.59
N SER A 461 -20.29 27.53 5.14
CA SER A 461 -19.92 28.74 4.38
C SER A 461 -18.82 28.52 3.34
N LYS A 462 -18.14 27.36 3.39
CA LYS A 462 -17.18 26.88 2.40
C LYS A 462 -17.50 25.46 1.94
N ASN A 463 -18.78 25.13 1.78
CA ASN A 463 -19.23 23.80 1.39
C ASN A 463 -18.57 23.32 0.10
N THR A 464 -18.21 22.04 0.06
CA THR A 464 -17.79 21.29 -1.14
C THR A 464 -18.24 19.84 -0.95
N PRO A 465 -18.44 19.03 -2.01
CA PRO A 465 -18.75 17.61 -1.84
C PRO A 465 -17.67 16.88 -1.04
N GLU A 466 -16.39 17.19 -1.27
CA GLU A 466 -15.29 16.56 -0.52
C GLU A 466 -15.32 16.97 0.97
N LEU A 467 -15.55 18.25 1.27
CA LEU A 467 -15.65 18.72 2.65
C LEU A 467 -16.87 18.14 3.34
N CYS A 468 -18.02 18.13 2.66
CA CYS A 468 -19.25 17.57 3.19
C CYS A 468 -19.10 16.06 3.44
N SER A 469 -18.60 15.30 2.47
CA SER A 469 -18.27 13.88 2.61
C SER A 469 -17.27 13.62 3.72
N THR A 470 -16.26 14.47 3.91
CA THR A 470 -15.29 14.35 5.01
C THR A 470 -15.94 14.62 6.36
N ILE A 471 -16.82 15.62 6.46
CA ILE A 471 -17.55 15.93 7.70
C ILE A 471 -18.50 14.79 8.02
N CYS A 472 -19.32 14.36 7.07
CA CYS A 472 -20.23 13.23 7.23
C CYS A 472 -19.46 11.95 7.58
N TYR A 473 -18.30 11.68 6.96
CA TYR A 473 -17.39 10.60 7.32
C TYR A 473 -16.95 10.71 8.79
N LYS A 474 -16.44 11.86 9.21
CA LYS A 474 -15.97 12.09 10.59
C LYS A 474 -17.08 12.00 11.63
N LEU A 475 -18.32 12.25 11.22
CA LEU A 475 -19.53 12.11 12.03
C LEU A 475 -20.15 10.71 11.93
N GLY A 476 -19.55 9.77 11.19
CA GLY A 476 -20.08 8.42 11.05
C GLY A 476 -21.32 8.32 10.16
N TYR A 477 -21.41 9.03 9.05
CA TYR A 477 -22.50 8.87 8.08
C TYR A 477 -21.96 8.22 6.80
N THR A 478 -22.66 7.20 6.29
CA THR A 478 -22.26 6.46 5.07
C THR A 478 -22.50 7.26 3.79
N TYR A 479 -23.42 8.22 3.84
CA TYR A 479 -23.74 9.11 2.73
C TYR A 479 -23.65 10.58 3.13
N SER A 480 -23.29 11.39 2.15
CA SER A 480 -23.38 12.84 2.22
C SER A 480 -24.22 13.36 1.06
N GLY A 481 -24.83 14.51 1.26
CA GLY A 481 -25.67 15.20 0.29
C GLY A 481 -25.33 16.67 0.30
N VAL A 482 -25.16 17.26 -0.88
CA VAL A 482 -24.93 18.70 -1.02
C VAL A 482 -26.07 19.35 -1.78
N THR A 483 -26.55 20.48 -1.26
CA THR A 483 -27.61 21.29 -1.88
C THR A 483 -27.44 22.78 -1.56
N TYR A 484 -28.04 23.64 -2.38
CA TYR A 484 -28.21 25.08 -2.12
C TYR A 484 -26.92 25.84 -1.71
N ILE A 485 -25.82 25.60 -2.43
CA ILE A 485 -24.51 26.28 -2.26
C ILE A 485 -23.78 25.92 -0.96
N GLU A 486 -24.42 26.04 0.20
CA GLU A 486 -23.83 25.84 1.54
C GLU A 486 -24.35 24.60 2.26
N GLY A 487 -25.47 24.02 1.82
CA GLY A 487 -26.13 22.92 2.49
C GLY A 487 -25.33 21.63 2.38
N CYS A 488 -24.90 21.10 3.53
CA CYS A 488 -24.32 19.77 3.67
C CYS A 488 -25.24 18.91 4.52
N PHE A 489 -25.56 17.73 4.04
CA PHE A 489 -26.50 16.80 4.63
C PHE A 489 -25.81 15.45 4.79
N CYS A 490 -26.10 14.74 5.88
CA CYS A 490 -25.53 13.44 6.15
C CYS A 490 -26.64 12.40 6.35
N GLY A 491 -26.43 11.19 5.83
CA GLY A 491 -27.40 10.11 5.90
C GLY A 491 -26.74 8.75 6.07
N ASN A 492 -27.50 7.79 6.58
CA ASN A 492 -27.04 6.40 6.74
C ASN A 492 -27.67 5.44 5.71
N GLN A 493 -28.70 5.89 4.98
CA GLN A 493 -29.41 5.08 3.99
C GLN A 493 -29.22 5.70 2.60
N PRO A 494 -29.08 4.89 1.53
CA PRO A 494 -29.05 5.41 0.18
C PRO A 494 -30.42 5.99 -0.21
N PRO A 495 -30.48 6.86 -1.24
CA PRO A 495 -31.73 7.38 -1.76
C PRO A 495 -32.60 6.24 -2.31
N ALA A 496 -33.81 6.05 -1.79
CA ALA A 496 -34.79 5.13 -2.36
C ALA A 496 -35.37 5.73 -3.65
N GLU A 497 -35.02 5.19 -4.83
CA GLU A 497 -35.40 5.76 -6.13
C GLU A 497 -36.91 5.93 -6.34
N SER A 498 -37.74 5.11 -5.69
CA SER A 498 -39.21 5.24 -5.74
C SER A 498 -39.73 6.52 -5.06
N LEU A 499 -38.99 7.05 -4.08
CA LEU A 499 -39.34 8.25 -3.31
C LEU A 499 -38.52 9.47 -3.73
N PHE A 500 -37.30 9.24 -4.20
CA PHE A 500 -36.34 10.24 -4.63
C PHE A 500 -35.79 9.87 -6.01
N PRO A 501 -36.52 10.21 -7.09
CA PRO A 501 -36.11 9.84 -8.44
C PRO A 501 -34.71 10.39 -8.78
N LYS A 502 -33.88 9.53 -9.38
CA LYS A 502 -32.61 9.94 -9.96
C LYS A 502 -32.87 10.71 -11.26
N VAL A 503 -32.32 11.91 -11.37
CA VAL A 503 -32.48 12.80 -12.52
C VAL A 503 -31.16 13.01 -13.24
N GLU A 504 -31.21 13.65 -14.42
CA GLU A 504 -29.99 14.02 -15.13
C GLU A 504 -29.09 14.94 -14.29
N ASP A 505 -27.79 14.62 -14.20
CA ASP A 505 -26.79 15.38 -13.45
C ASP A 505 -26.72 16.87 -13.81
N LYS A 506 -27.16 17.23 -15.01
CA LYS A 506 -27.23 18.63 -15.44
C LYS A 506 -28.14 19.47 -14.53
N GLN A 507 -29.10 18.86 -13.84
CA GLN A 507 -30.03 19.51 -12.92
C GLN A 507 -29.39 19.82 -11.55
N CYS A 508 -28.34 19.10 -11.16
CA CYS A 508 -27.47 19.49 -10.05
C CYS A 508 -26.45 20.52 -10.57
N ASN A 509 -26.93 21.76 -10.80
CA ASN A 509 -26.18 22.85 -11.44
C ASN A 509 -25.77 23.99 -10.49
N THR A 510 -26.16 23.95 -9.21
CA THR A 510 -25.79 24.98 -8.23
C THR A 510 -24.31 24.84 -7.88
N LYS A 511 -23.57 25.94 -7.92
CA LYS A 511 -22.15 25.96 -7.55
C LYS A 511 -21.98 25.93 -6.03
N CYS A 512 -20.94 25.26 -5.54
CA CYS A 512 -20.64 25.19 -4.11
C CYS A 512 -20.02 26.49 -3.58
N ALA A 513 -20.24 26.83 -2.30
CA ALA A 513 -19.63 28.01 -1.66
C ALA A 513 -18.10 27.90 -1.54
N GLY A 514 -17.57 26.72 -1.23
CA GLY A 514 -16.15 26.49 -0.98
C GLY A 514 -15.32 26.22 -2.23
N ASP A 515 -15.98 25.83 -3.32
CA ASP A 515 -15.39 25.64 -4.65
C ASP A 515 -16.46 25.84 -5.74
N THR A 516 -16.42 27.01 -6.39
CA THR A 516 -17.36 27.38 -7.47
C THR A 516 -17.29 26.47 -8.70
N ASN A 517 -16.33 25.54 -8.76
CA ASN A 517 -16.19 24.57 -9.84
C ASN A 517 -16.85 23.23 -9.54
N GLN A 518 -17.18 22.98 -8.27
CA GLN A 518 -17.97 21.84 -7.86
C GLN A 518 -19.44 22.22 -7.80
N TYR A 519 -20.29 21.21 -7.91
CA TYR A 519 -21.73 21.37 -7.88
C TYR A 519 -22.29 20.86 -6.56
N CYS A 520 -23.10 21.68 -5.90
CA CYS A 520 -23.75 21.41 -4.63
C CYS A 520 -25.26 21.40 -4.84
N GLY A 521 -25.72 20.38 -5.56
CA GLY A 521 -27.14 20.15 -5.86
C GLY A 521 -27.73 21.16 -6.85
N GLY A 522 -29.00 21.48 -6.66
CA GLY A 522 -29.82 22.35 -7.51
C GLY A 522 -31.12 22.74 -6.79
N GLY A 523 -32.01 23.49 -7.46
CA GLY A 523 -33.33 23.78 -6.89
C GLY A 523 -34.12 22.49 -6.65
N TRP A 524 -34.31 22.09 -5.39
CA TRP A 524 -34.87 20.79 -5.00
C TRP A 524 -34.12 19.59 -5.59
N ARG A 525 -32.81 19.76 -5.81
CA ARG A 525 -31.91 18.69 -6.25
C ARG A 525 -30.80 18.53 -5.24
N MET A 526 -30.52 17.29 -4.88
CA MET A 526 -29.40 16.93 -4.00
C MET A 526 -28.39 16.11 -4.81
N GLY A 527 -27.14 16.56 -4.78
CA GLY A 527 -26.03 15.73 -5.24
C GLY A 527 -25.61 14.80 -4.10
N VAL A 528 -25.74 13.49 -4.29
CA VAL A 528 -25.51 12.49 -3.24
C VAL A 528 -24.19 11.77 -3.47
N PHE A 529 -23.42 11.57 -2.40
CA PHE A 529 -22.11 10.95 -2.42
C PHE A 529 -22.02 9.87 -1.34
N SER A 530 -21.31 8.77 -1.62
CA SER A 530 -20.82 7.87 -0.58
C SER A 530 -19.59 8.48 0.08
N THR A 531 -19.56 8.45 1.42
CA THR A 531 -18.42 8.93 2.22
C THR A 531 -17.27 7.91 2.29
N GLY A 532 -17.48 6.71 1.75
CA GLY A 532 -16.53 5.59 1.84
C GLY A 532 -16.44 4.97 3.23
N LEU A 533 -17.30 5.36 4.18
CA LEU A 533 -17.65 4.48 5.29
C LEU A 533 -18.45 3.32 4.70
N TYR A 534 -17.83 2.15 4.68
CA TYR A 534 -18.53 0.92 4.31
C TYR A 534 -19.72 0.65 5.25
N ASP A 535 -20.78 0.05 4.70
CA ASP A 535 -22.03 -0.27 5.41
C ASP A 535 -21.94 -1.54 6.27
N PHE A 536 -20.79 -2.24 6.28
CA PHE A 536 -20.56 -3.29 7.27
C PHE A 536 -20.24 -2.66 8.62
N SER A 537 -21.15 -2.84 9.57
CA SER A 537 -20.94 -2.53 10.99
C SER A 537 -19.85 -3.45 11.52
N ILE A 538 -18.68 -2.90 11.84
CA ILE A 538 -17.60 -3.67 12.45
C ILE A 538 -17.93 -3.78 13.93
N GLU A 539 -18.37 -4.95 14.36
CA GLU A 539 -18.46 -5.25 15.78
C GLU A 539 -17.06 -5.55 16.30
N GLY A 540 -16.39 -4.50 16.79
CA GLY A 540 -15.14 -4.67 17.50
C GLY A 540 -15.31 -5.61 18.68
N ARG A 541 -14.28 -6.39 19.01
CA ARG A 541 -14.31 -7.28 20.18
C ARG A 541 -14.15 -6.44 21.45
N TYR A 542 -15.16 -6.43 22.32
CA TYR A 542 -15.10 -5.72 23.61
C TYR A 542 -13.95 -6.25 24.49
N LEU A 543 -13.06 -5.34 24.90
CA LEU A 543 -11.90 -5.64 25.77
C LEU A 543 -12.16 -5.28 27.24
N GLY A 544 -13.14 -4.42 27.50
CA GLY A 544 -13.56 -4.05 28.84
C GLY A 544 -13.77 -2.55 29.04
N CYS A 545 -14.18 -2.23 30.26
CA CYS A 545 -14.32 -0.86 30.76
C CYS A 545 -13.02 -0.38 31.43
N PHE A 546 -12.60 0.84 31.14
CA PHE A 546 -11.35 1.42 31.64
C PHE A 546 -11.58 2.82 32.22
N VAL A 547 -10.76 3.22 33.20
CA VAL A 547 -10.74 4.60 33.72
C VAL A 547 -10.27 5.54 32.63
N MET A 548 -11.07 6.56 32.31
CA MET A 548 -10.70 7.55 31.30
C MET A 548 -9.51 8.40 31.80
N GLN A 549 -8.44 8.47 30.99
CA GLN A 549 -7.26 9.31 31.23
C GLN A 549 -6.86 10.01 29.93
N GLU A 550 -6.05 11.08 30.02
CA GLU A 550 -5.48 11.70 28.83
C GLU A 550 -4.67 10.68 28.02
N ASN A 551 -4.98 10.56 26.71
CA ASN A 551 -4.29 9.67 25.77
C ASN A 551 -4.46 8.15 26.01
N ILE A 552 -5.55 7.74 26.68
CA ILE A 552 -5.87 6.33 26.95
C ILE A 552 -5.81 5.42 25.69
N LEU A 553 -6.22 5.95 24.55
CA LEU A 553 -5.99 5.40 23.21
C LEU A 553 -5.30 6.49 22.38
N SER A 554 -4.25 6.16 21.64
CA SER A 554 -3.37 7.13 20.99
C SER A 554 -4.07 8.06 19.97
N ASN A 555 -4.33 9.29 20.42
CA ASN A 555 -4.43 10.59 19.72
C ASN A 555 -5.50 10.85 18.65
N PHE A 556 -6.25 9.87 18.15
CA PHE A 556 -7.30 10.17 17.15
C PHE A 556 -8.69 10.07 17.73
N LYS A 557 -9.35 11.22 17.86
CA LYS A 557 -10.68 11.37 18.44
C LYS A 557 -11.66 11.84 17.37
N PHE A 558 -12.80 11.18 17.29
CA PHE A 558 -13.95 11.59 16.52
C PHE A 558 -15.12 11.90 17.46
N GLU A 559 -15.97 12.84 17.05
CA GLU A 559 -17.18 13.20 17.77
C GLU A 559 -18.38 12.75 16.93
N LEU A 560 -18.95 11.60 17.29
CA LEU A 560 -20.04 10.95 16.60
C LEU A 560 -21.38 11.47 17.15
N ILE A 561 -21.72 12.68 16.73
CA ILE A 561 -22.95 13.38 17.14
C ILE A 561 -24.16 12.61 16.59
N ASP A 562 -24.98 12.08 17.49
CA ASP A 562 -26.19 11.28 17.25
C ASP A 562 -25.96 9.88 16.64
N THR A 563 -24.71 9.48 16.39
CA THR A 563 -24.37 8.23 15.70
C THR A 563 -23.42 7.34 16.49
N ASN A 564 -22.93 7.78 17.66
CA ASN A 564 -21.95 7.00 18.42
C ASN A 564 -22.56 5.67 18.88
N SER A 565 -21.91 4.57 18.50
CA SER A 565 -22.14 3.21 18.97
C SER A 565 -20.81 2.45 18.91
N PRO A 566 -20.68 1.30 19.62
CA PRO A 566 -19.48 0.47 19.53
C PRO A 566 -19.15 0.09 18.10
N SER A 567 -20.16 -0.35 17.34
CA SER A 567 -20.00 -0.76 15.96
C SER A 567 -19.57 0.39 15.05
N LYS A 568 -20.17 1.58 15.25
CA LYS A 568 -19.87 2.74 14.42
C LYS A 568 -18.49 3.30 14.68
N CYS A 569 -18.11 3.41 15.95
CA CYS A 569 -16.77 3.83 16.33
C CYS A 569 -15.71 2.84 15.82
N SER A 570 -16.02 1.54 15.89
CA SER A 570 -15.17 0.47 15.39
C SER A 570 -14.97 0.53 13.88
N THR A 571 -16.04 0.68 13.08
CA THR A 571 -15.94 0.86 11.62
C THR A 571 -15.07 2.05 11.25
N LEU A 572 -15.28 3.17 11.93
CA LEU A 572 -14.58 4.43 11.69
C LEU A 572 -13.09 4.35 12.04
N CYS A 573 -12.74 3.76 13.18
CA CYS A 573 -11.35 3.55 13.59
C CYS A 573 -10.63 2.53 12.69
N ASN A 574 -11.31 1.47 12.27
CA ASN A 574 -10.74 0.48 11.35
C ASN A 574 -10.46 1.09 9.97
N ASN A 575 -11.41 1.85 9.41
CA ASN A 575 -11.21 2.55 8.14
C ASN A 575 -10.09 3.60 8.23
N ALA A 576 -9.84 4.15 9.42
CA ALA A 576 -8.71 5.03 9.69
C ALA A 576 -7.37 4.28 9.94
N GLY A 577 -7.36 2.94 9.89
CA GLY A 577 -6.17 2.10 10.05
C GLY A 577 -5.69 1.96 11.49
N TYR A 578 -6.60 2.03 12.45
CA TYR A 578 -6.36 1.79 13.87
C TYR A 578 -6.82 0.39 14.27
N GLN A 579 -6.17 -0.17 15.30
CA GLN A 579 -6.42 -1.53 15.76
C GLN A 579 -7.43 -1.58 16.92
N PHE A 580 -7.63 -0.46 17.60
CA PHE A 580 -8.54 -0.34 18.73
C PHE A 580 -9.47 0.85 18.55
N SER A 581 -10.71 0.69 18.98
CA SER A 581 -11.67 1.77 19.16
C SER A 581 -12.03 1.91 20.64
N GLY A 582 -12.49 3.08 21.04
CA GLY A 582 -12.93 3.35 22.39
C GLY A 582 -14.12 4.31 22.37
N VAL A 583 -15.19 3.98 23.08
CA VAL A 583 -16.42 4.79 23.10
C VAL A 583 -16.68 5.36 24.49
N ILE A 584 -16.95 6.67 24.53
CA ILE A 584 -17.35 7.41 25.73
C ILE A 584 -18.30 8.56 25.36
N GLY A 585 -19.58 8.45 25.71
CA GLY A 585 -20.62 9.42 25.37
C GLY A 585 -20.76 9.60 23.85
N ILE A 586 -20.42 10.78 23.31
CA ILE A 586 -20.37 11.06 21.87
C ILE A 586 -18.98 10.82 21.25
N ASN A 587 -17.98 10.54 22.07
CA ASN A 587 -16.61 10.48 21.63
C ASN A 587 -16.25 9.05 21.23
N CYS A 588 -15.61 8.95 20.07
CA CYS A 588 -14.98 7.75 19.56
C CYS A 588 -13.46 7.99 19.49
N LEU A 589 -12.69 7.17 20.20
CA LEU A 589 -11.25 7.27 20.28
C LEU A 589 -10.63 6.09 19.55
N CYS A 590 -9.62 6.32 18.72
CA CYS A 590 -8.91 5.28 18.01
C CYS A 590 -7.49 5.14 18.55
N GLY A 591 -7.01 3.91 18.65
CA GLY A 591 -5.71 3.60 19.21
C GLY A 591 -5.00 2.49 18.42
N ARG A 592 -3.68 2.49 18.49
CA ARG A 592 -2.84 1.36 18.06
C ARG A 592 -2.30 0.52 19.22
N GLN A 593 -2.60 0.94 20.44
CA GLN A 593 -2.19 0.29 21.67
C GLN A 593 -3.35 0.38 22.65
N ILE A 594 -3.48 -0.65 23.49
CA ILE A 594 -4.46 -0.70 24.57
C ILE A 594 -3.88 -0.05 25.84
N PRO A 595 -4.74 0.43 26.75
CA PRO A 595 -4.30 0.91 28.06
C PRO A 595 -3.75 -0.21 28.93
N GLY A 596 -3.00 0.14 29.99
CA GLY A 596 -2.47 -0.80 30.96
C GLY A 596 -3.56 -1.53 31.74
N ARG A 597 -3.30 -2.77 32.19
CA ARG A 597 -4.30 -3.56 32.95
C ARG A 597 -4.73 -2.91 34.25
N ASP A 598 -3.86 -2.11 34.84
CA ASP A 598 -4.10 -1.31 36.05
C ASP A 598 -5.21 -0.26 35.88
N GLN A 599 -5.56 0.06 34.62
CA GLN A 599 -6.60 1.03 34.29
C GLN A 599 -7.97 0.38 34.03
N ARG A 600 -8.07 -0.96 34.00
CA ARG A 600 -9.34 -1.69 33.78
C ARG A 600 -10.20 -1.67 35.06
N VAL A 601 -11.49 -1.39 34.91
CA VAL A 601 -12.47 -1.40 36.00
C VAL A 601 -13.57 -2.44 35.75
N GLY A 602 -14.57 -2.50 36.61
CA GLY A 602 -15.74 -3.36 36.40
C GLY A 602 -16.53 -2.92 35.18
N ASP A 603 -17.00 -3.88 34.37
CA ASP A 603 -17.77 -3.58 33.16
C ASP A 603 -19.10 -2.88 33.45
N THR A 604 -19.62 -3.03 34.67
CA THR A 604 -20.79 -2.31 35.19
C THR A 604 -20.58 -0.81 35.33
N ASP A 605 -19.33 -0.33 35.38
CA ASP A 605 -19.04 1.10 35.47
C ASP A 605 -19.18 1.80 34.10
N CYS A 606 -19.32 1.04 33.02
CA CYS A 606 -19.59 1.55 31.68
C CYS A 606 -21.07 1.35 31.32
N ASP A 607 -21.95 2.07 32.00
CA ASP A 607 -23.41 1.94 31.96
C ASP A 607 -24.13 3.00 31.13
N THR A 608 -23.41 3.96 30.54
CA THR A 608 -24.00 5.08 29.81
C THR A 608 -24.55 4.59 28.47
N PRO A 609 -25.87 4.72 28.16
CA PRO A 609 -26.41 4.31 26.87
C PRO A 609 -25.81 5.09 25.69
N CYS A 610 -25.60 4.41 24.57
CA CYS A 610 -25.12 5.05 23.35
C CYS A 610 -26.21 5.91 22.69
N ILE A 611 -25.81 7.08 22.16
CA ILE A 611 -26.72 7.98 21.45
C ILE A 611 -27.15 7.44 20.08
N GLY A 612 -26.28 6.69 19.39
CA GLY A 612 -26.56 6.11 18.08
C GLY A 612 -27.28 4.75 18.12
N ASP A 613 -27.31 4.10 19.29
CA ASP A 613 -27.99 2.83 19.51
C ASP A 613 -28.17 2.58 21.02
N SER A 614 -29.35 2.88 21.55
CA SER A 614 -29.63 2.77 22.99
C SER A 614 -29.62 1.33 23.53
N SER A 615 -29.52 0.31 22.66
CA SER A 615 -29.34 -1.08 23.09
C SER A 615 -27.92 -1.38 23.56
N ASN A 616 -26.96 -0.51 23.21
CA ASN A 616 -25.55 -0.59 23.57
C ASN A 616 -25.18 0.49 24.60
N THR A 617 -24.06 0.27 25.31
CA THR A 617 -23.43 1.26 26.19
C THR A 617 -22.23 1.90 25.49
N CYS A 618 -21.95 3.15 25.84
CA CYS A 618 -20.87 3.98 25.32
C CYS A 618 -20.06 4.58 26.48
N GLY A 619 -19.44 3.72 27.28
CA GLY A 619 -18.66 4.15 28.45
C GLY A 619 -19.51 4.46 29.69
N GLY A 620 -18.99 5.29 30.57
CA GLY A 620 -19.58 5.67 31.86
C GLY A 620 -18.99 6.98 32.39
N GLU A 621 -19.33 7.38 33.61
CA GLU A 621 -18.74 8.58 34.25
C GLU A 621 -17.22 8.43 34.41
N ASP A 622 -16.44 9.16 33.60
CA ASP A 622 -15.00 8.99 33.44
C ASP A 622 -14.59 7.54 33.12
N ARG A 623 -15.40 6.83 32.33
CA ARG A 623 -15.10 5.47 31.87
C ARG A 623 -15.24 5.32 30.36
N ILE A 624 -14.33 4.56 29.76
CA ILE A 624 -14.31 4.28 28.33
C ILE A 624 -14.40 2.77 28.09
N GLN A 625 -15.24 2.37 27.14
CA GLN A 625 -15.29 0.99 26.64
C GLN A 625 -14.37 0.84 25.45
N ILE A 626 -13.47 -0.13 25.48
CA ILE A 626 -12.47 -0.33 24.43
C ILE A 626 -12.74 -1.62 23.66
N TYR A 627 -12.59 -1.57 22.34
CA TYR A 627 -12.84 -2.67 21.43
C TYR A 627 -11.64 -2.90 20.51
N ASP A 628 -11.39 -4.15 20.14
CA ASP A 628 -10.37 -4.58 19.19
C ASP A 628 -10.97 -4.76 17.78
N LEU A 629 -10.33 -4.15 16.78
CA LEU A 629 -10.83 -3.99 15.42
C LEU A 629 -10.20 -4.95 14.42
N MET A 630 -9.16 -5.69 14.79
CA MET A 630 -8.48 -6.62 13.88
C MET A 630 -9.29 -7.90 13.60
N LYS A 631 -10.55 -7.94 14.04
CA LYS A 631 -11.57 -8.93 13.68
C LYS A 631 -12.78 -8.26 13.04
N VAL A 632 -12.83 -8.20 11.70
CA VAL A 632 -14.08 -7.90 10.99
C VAL A 632 -14.78 -9.23 10.71
N ILE A 633 -15.94 -9.44 11.34
CA ILE A 633 -16.88 -10.52 11.00
C ILE A 633 -17.69 -10.03 9.80
N ASP A 634 -17.51 -10.64 8.64
CA ASP A 634 -18.26 -10.30 7.42
C ASP A 634 -19.59 -11.05 7.40
N HIS A 635 -20.69 -10.35 7.69
CA HIS A 635 -22.05 -10.90 7.62
C HIS A 635 -22.66 -10.65 6.23
N SER A 636 -22.50 -11.63 5.33
CA SER A 636 -23.43 -11.82 4.22
C SER A 636 -23.81 -13.30 4.10
N GLY A 637 -24.96 -13.63 4.68
CA GLY A 637 -25.52 -14.99 4.62
C GLY A 637 -26.46 -15.26 5.78
N THR A 638 -27.74 -14.90 5.58
CA THR A 638 -28.95 -15.44 6.23
C THR A 638 -28.86 -16.02 7.63
N SER A 639 -29.67 -15.45 8.53
CA SER A 639 -30.03 -16.03 9.83
C SER A 639 -30.29 -17.53 9.74
N ASN A 640 -29.47 -18.32 10.43
CA ASN A 640 -29.94 -19.55 11.02
C ASN A 640 -29.66 -19.48 12.51
N SER A 641 -30.74 -19.69 13.24
CA SER A 641 -30.84 -19.88 14.68
C SER A 641 -29.68 -20.68 15.26
N HIS A 642 -29.27 -20.28 16.47
CA HIS A 642 -28.59 -21.15 17.42
C HIS A 642 -29.15 -22.58 17.36
N GLU A 643 -28.37 -23.52 16.82
CA GLU A 643 -28.52 -24.95 17.08
C GLU A 643 -27.18 -25.54 17.56
N SER A 644 -27.13 -25.76 18.87
CA SER A 644 -26.36 -26.76 19.61
C SER A 644 -24.84 -26.91 19.36
N ASN A 645 -24.05 -26.16 20.15
CA ASN A 645 -22.98 -26.56 21.10
C ASN A 645 -22.16 -27.88 21.02
N ASN A 646 -22.23 -28.74 19.99
CA ASN A 646 -21.35 -29.93 19.87
C ASN A 646 -21.03 -30.29 18.40
N PHE A 647 -19.76 -30.19 18.00
CA PHE A 647 -19.27 -30.71 16.71
C PHE A 647 -18.71 -32.11 16.91
N VAL A 648 -19.41 -33.12 16.37
CA VAL A 648 -18.96 -34.52 16.38
C VAL A 648 -18.94 -35.02 14.93
N GLU A 649 -17.83 -35.62 14.54
CA GLU A 649 -17.61 -36.26 13.25
C GLU A 649 -17.11 -37.69 13.48
N THR A 650 -17.88 -38.66 13.00
CA THR A 650 -17.59 -40.10 13.03
C THR A 650 -17.28 -40.65 11.64
N PHE A 651 -17.22 -39.79 10.62
CA PHE A 651 -16.89 -40.13 9.24
C PHE A 651 -17.73 -41.28 8.69
N ASP A 652 -19.06 -41.26 8.93
CA ASP A 652 -19.99 -42.12 8.19
C ASP A 652 -20.05 -41.72 6.70
N SER A 653 -19.87 -40.42 6.43
CA SER A 653 -19.67 -39.85 5.09
C SER A 653 -18.87 -38.55 5.20
N LEU A 654 -18.20 -38.12 4.11
CA LEU A 654 -17.48 -36.84 4.09
C LEU A 654 -18.41 -35.70 3.62
N ASN A 655 -18.94 -34.92 4.56
CA ASN A 655 -19.87 -33.83 4.25
C ASN A 655 -19.14 -32.52 3.90
N VAL A 656 -18.83 -32.33 2.62
CA VAL A 656 -18.11 -31.17 2.07
C VAL A 656 -18.97 -29.93 1.81
N GLU A 657 -20.28 -30.01 2.04
CA GLU A 657 -21.21 -28.89 1.82
C GLU A 657 -21.55 -28.14 3.11
N SER A 658 -21.37 -28.77 4.28
CA SER A 658 -21.76 -28.19 5.57
C SER A 658 -20.73 -28.32 6.70
N ARG A 659 -19.67 -29.12 6.54
CA ARG A 659 -18.69 -29.39 7.61
C ARG A 659 -17.24 -29.22 7.20
N TRP A 660 -16.87 -29.69 6.01
CA TRP A 660 -15.49 -29.71 5.55
C TRP A 660 -15.30 -28.90 4.27
N THR A 661 -14.13 -28.26 4.15
CA THR A 661 -13.67 -27.62 2.92
C THR A 661 -12.36 -28.28 2.51
N HIS A 662 -12.23 -28.61 1.22
CA HIS A 662 -10.96 -29.04 0.66
C HIS A 662 -10.03 -27.85 0.43
N ASP A 663 -8.80 -27.93 0.91
CA ASP A 663 -7.75 -27.00 0.50
C ASP A 663 -7.09 -27.52 -0.77
N ILE A 664 -7.24 -26.78 -1.88
CA ILE A 664 -6.76 -27.16 -3.20
C ILE A 664 -5.75 -26.12 -3.66
N TYR A 665 -4.46 -26.40 -3.53
CA TYR A 665 -3.38 -25.47 -3.90
C TYR A 665 -2.00 -26.14 -3.98
N ILE A 666 -1.03 -25.43 -4.56
CA ILE A 666 0.40 -25.76 -4.58
C ILE A 666 1.11 -24.91 -3.51
N PRO A 667 1.69 -25.51 -2.45
CA PRO A 667 2.38 -24.77 -1.38
C PRO A 667 3.55 -23.91 -1.86
N GLN A 668 3.74 -22.75 -1.20
CA GLN A 668 4.80 -21.75 -1.45
C GLN A 668 5.55 -21.40 -0.14
N GLU A 669 6.20 -20.24 -0.09
CA GLU A 669 6.83 -19.71 1.14
C GLU A 669 5.84 -19.65 2.31
N PRO A 670 6.27 -20.01 3.54
CA PRO A 670 7.62 -20.45 3.91
C PRO A 670 7.84 -21.99 3.86
N ASP A 671 6.78 -22.80 3.78
CA ASP A 671 6.85 -24.25 4.04
C ASP A 671 7.37 -25.09 2.84
N TYR A 672 7.07 -24.66 1.59
CA TYR A 672 7.60 -25.24 0.34
C TYR A 672 7.49 -26.77 0.19
N GLU A 673 6.39 -27.36 0.65
CA GLU A 673 6.13 -28.80 0.60
C GLU A 673 6.13 -29.34 -0.84
N PHE A 674 6.55 -30.59 -1.04
CA PHE A 674 6.70 -31.20 -2.38
C PHE A 674 5.42 -31.85 -2.90
N VAL A 675 4.27 -31.35 -2.44
CA VAL A 675 2.94 -31.81 -2.78
C VAL A 675 2.19 -30.75 -3.60
N PHE A 676 1.12 -31.16 -4.26
CA PHE A 676 -0.02 -30.28 -4.46
C PHE A 676 -1.25 -30.93 -3.83
N TYR A 677 -2.08 -30.11 -3.16
CA TYR A 677 -3.29 -30.60 -2.52
C TYR A 677 -4.46 -30.61 -3.50
N ASN A 678 -5.22 -31.70 -3.48
CA ASN A 678 -6.38 -31.90 -4.35
C ASN A 678 -7.47 -32.72 -3.62
N ASN A 679 -8.66 -32.79 -4.21
CA ASN A 679 -9.82 -33.51 -3.66
C ASN A 679 -10.08 -34.87 -4.35
N SER A 680 -9.05 -35.49 -4.92
CA SER A 680 -9.16 -36.80 -5.57
C SER A 680 -9.50 -37.90 -4.56
N GLU A 681 -10.43 -38.80 -4.90
CA GLU A 681 -10.78 -39.97 -4.07
C GLU A 681 -9.58 -40.89 -3.78
N GLN A 682 -8.56 -40.88 -4.64
CA GLN A 682 -7.31 -41.62 -4.40
C GLN A 682 -6.48 -41.07 -3.23
N ASN A 683 -6.67 -39.78 -2.93
CA ASN A 683 -5.94 -39.06 -1.91
C ASN A 683 -6.76 -38.80 -0.65
N ILE A 684 -8.08 -38.72 -0.79
CA ILE A 684 -8.99 -38.53 0.33
C ILE A 684 -10.32 -39.24 0.11
N HIS A 685 -10.69 -40.11 1.05
CA HIS A 685 -11.98 -40.77 1.03
C HIS A 685 -12.36 -41.24 2.43
N VAL A 686 -13.64 -41.53 2.61
CA VAL A 686 -14.18 -42.14 3.82
C VAL A 686 -14.48 -43.61 3.53
N LYS A 687 -14.06 -44.50 4.45
CA LYS A 687 -14.33 -45.93 4.35
C LYS A 687 -14.49 -46.52 5.75
N ASN A 688 -15.52 -47.33 5.97
CA ASN A 688 -15.75 -48.01 7.25
C ASN A 688 -15.79 -47.08 8.49
N GLY A 689 -16.35 -45.86 8.36
CA GLY A 689 -16.41 -44.91 9.49
C GLY A 689 -15.09 -44.20 9.78
N GLU A 690 -14.13 -44.20 8.83
CA GLU A 690 -12.84 -43.54 9.00
C GLU A 690 -12.51 -42.66 7.79
N LEU A 691 -11.89 -41.52 8.03
CA LEU A 691 -11.27 -40.68 7.00
C LEU A 691 -9.87 -41.19 6.69
N PHE A 692 -9.58 -41.37 5.40
CA PHE A 692 -8.28 -41.76 4.87
C PHE A 692 -7.68 -40.59 4.09
N ILE A 693 -6.49 -40.13 4.46
CA ILE A 693 -5.69 -39.19 3.66
C ILE A 693 -4.37 -39.86 3.27
N LYS A 694 -4.18 -40.06 1.96
CA LYS A 694 -3.06 -40.82 1.39
C LYS A 694 -2.30 -39.98 0.34
N PRO A 695 -0.99 -39.76 0.49
CA PRO A 695 -0.18 -39.18 -0.58
C PRO A 695 0.02 -40.20 -1.70
N THR A 696 -0.05 -39.76 -2.95
CA THR A 696 0.17 -40.58 -4.15
C THR A 696 1.24 -39.99 -5.05
N ILE A 697 2.01 -40.87 -5.71
CA ILE A 697 3.15 -40.48 -6.53
C ILE A 697 2.69 -40.26 -7.98
N GLN A 698 3.10 -39.14 -8.58
CA GLN A 698 2.82 -38.82 -9.98
C GLN A 698 3.79 -39.49 -10.96
N SER A 699 3.40 -39.58 -12.23
CA SER A 699 4.24 -40.18 -13.28
C SER A 699 5.43 -39.29 -13.64
N ASP A 700 6.55 -39.90 -14.07
CA ASP A 700 7.74 -39.17 -14.51
C ASP A 700 7.47 -38.17 -15.64
N SER A 701 6.57 -38.54 -16.56
CA SER A 701 6.19 -37.67 -17.68
C SER A 701 5.48 -36.42 -17.19
N PHE A 702 4.52 -36.56 -16.26
CA PHE A 702 3.82 -35.44 -15.65
C PHE A 702 4.77 -34.54 -14.87
N VAL A 703 5.59 -35.11 -13.97
CA VAL A 703 6.48 -34.34 -13.11
C VAL A 703 7.48 -33.49 -13.91
N ARG A 704 8.05 -34.04 -14.98
CA ARG A 704 9.13 -33.40 -15.74
C ARG A 704 8.68 -32.53 -16.91
N ARG A 705 7.50 -32.80 -17.48
CA ARG A 705 7.03 -32.16 -18.72
C ARG A 705 5.56 -31.74 -18.70
N GLY A 706 4.87 -31.95 -17.58
CA GLY A 706 3.45 -31.66 -17.44
C GLY A 706 3.16 -30.17 -17.25
N CYS A 707 1.89 -29.87 -17.39
CA CYS A 707 1.25 -28.61 -17.00
C CYS A 707 0.17 -28.96 -15.97
N LEU A 708 0.17 -28.27 -14.84
CA LEU A 708 -0.77 -28.48 -13.75
C LEU A 708 -1.64 -27.24 -13.63
N THR A 709 -2.96 -27.42 -13.67
CA THR A 709 -3.95 -26.40 -13.33
C THR A 709 -4.98 -27.04 -12.42
N LEU A 710 -5.10 -26.51 -11.20
CA LEU A 710 -5.98 -27.07 -10.17
C LEU A 710 -7.40 -26.53 -10.35
N LYS A 711 -8.37 -27.44 -10.50
CA LYS A 711 -9.80 -27.09 -10.56
C LYS A 711 -10.30 -26.84 -9.13
N GLY A 712 -10.99 -25.72 -8.92
CA GLY A 712 -11.48 -25.35 -7.59
C GLY A 712 -10.37 -24.90 -6.63
N CYS A 713 -9.30 -24.31 -7.15
CA CYS A 713 -8.18 -23.82 -6.34
C CYS A 713 -8.66 -22.86 -5.25
N THR A 714 -8.19 -23.04 -4.02
CA THR A 714 -8.58 -22.22 -2.85
C THR A 714 -7.68 -21.00 -2.64
N LYS A 715 -6.81 -20.69 -3.60
CA LYS A 715 -5.93 -19.51 -3.63
C LYS A 715 -6.29 -18.60 -4.80
N GLU A 716 -5.59 -17.48 -4.96
CA GLU A 716 -5.87 -16.48 -6.01
C GLU A 716 -5.83 -17.12 -7.41
N GLU A 717 -6.90 -16.95 -8.17
CA GLU A 717 -7.04 -17.54 -9.51
C GLU A 717 -5.94 -17.03 -10.45
N GLY A 718 -5.28 -17.95 -11.17
CA GLY A 718 -4.16 -17.61 -12.07
C GLY A 718 -2.79 -17.45 -11.39
N SER A 719 -2.70 -17.58 -10.07
CA SER A 719 -1.44 -17.60 -9.32
C SER A 719 -0.63 -18.89 -9.55
N THR A 720 0.65 -18.88 -9.14
CA THR A 720 1.52 -20.08 -9.14
C THR A 720 1.12 -21.13 -8.12
N GLU A 721 0.19 -20.80 -7.21
CA GLU A 721 -0.44 -21.74 -6.27
C GLU A 721 -1.56 -22.54 -6.94
N CYS A 722 -2.10 -22.05 -8.06
CA CYS A 722 -3.20 -22.70 -8.77
C CYS A 722 -2.80 -23.28 -10.13
N SER A 723 -1.73 -22.77 -10.75
CA SER A 723 -1.25 -23.24 -12.05
C SER A 723 0.27 -23.19 -12.18
N ARG A 724 0.87 -24.26 -12.70
CA ARG A 724 2.33 -24.37 -12.88
C ARG A 724 2.69 -25.26 -14.06
N ASN A 725 3.77 -24.91 -14.75
CA ASN A 725 4.32 -25.72 -15.85
C ASN A 725 5.73 -26.21 -15.48
N ALA A 726 6.03 -27.47 -15.79
CA ALA A 726 7.40 -27.97 -15.66
C ALA A 726 8.32 -27.28 -16.67
N SER A 727 9.52 -26.88 -16.23
CA SER A 727 10.53 -26.31 -17.11
C SER A 727 11.94 -26.62 -16.62
N SER A 728 12.72 -27.34 -17.43
CA SER A 728 14.12 -27.69 -17.14
C SER A 728 14.27 -28.39 -15.76
N PHE A 729 14.92 -27.74 -14.78
CA PHE A 729 15.08 -28.25 -13.43
C PHE A 729 13.92 -27.89 -12.48
N ASN A 730 13.01 -27.00 -12.89
CA ASN A 730 11.78 -26.66 -12.16
C ASN A 730 10.69 -27.67 -12.52
N ILE A 731 10.69 -28.82 -11.83
CA ILE A 731 9.68 -29.86 -12.00
C ILE A 731 8.35 -29.48 -11.32
N LEU A 732 7.26 -30.14 -11.71
CA LEU A 732 5.99 -30.06 -10.95
C LEU A 732 6.12 -30.79 -9.60
N PRO A 733 5.26 -30.48 -8.61
CA PRO A 733 5.29 -31.20 -7.35
C PRO A 733 5.01 -32.69 -7.63
N PRO A 734 5.91 -33.59 -7.20
CA PRO A 734 5.84 -35.00 -7.59
C PRO A 734 4.75 -35.79 -6.88
N ILE A 735 4.19 -35.24 -5.80
CA ILE A 735 3.23 -35.91 -4.93
C ILE A 735 1.89 -35.18 -4.98
N VAL A 736 0.80 -35.95 -5.00
CA VAL A 736 -0.56 -35.43 -4.73
C VAL A 736 -0.94 -35.87 -3.34
N SER A 737 -1.54 -34.97 -2.59
CA SER A 737 -2.12 -35.29 -1.28
C SER A 737 -3.42 -34.53 -1.10
N ALA A 738 -4.01 -34.63 0.09
CA ALA A 738 -5.20 -33.88 0.44
C ALA A 738 -5.05 -33.16 1.78
N LYS A 739 -5.77 -32.05 1.91
CA LYS A 739 -5.89 -31.27 3.13
C LYS A 739 -7.33 -30.81 3.27
N LEU A 740 -7.88 -30.96 4.47
CA LEU A 740 -9.23 -30.55 4.83
C LEU A 740 -9.17 -29.49 5.92
N ASN A 741 -10.11 -28.57 5.89
CA ASN A 741 -10.31 -27.63 6.97
C ASN A 741 -11.79 -27.39 7.28
N THR A 742 -12.03 -26.78 8.43
CA THR A 742 -13.37 -26.38 8.91
C THR A 742 -13.59 -24.86 8.80
N LYS A 743 -12.68 -24.11 8.15
CA LYS A 743 -12.59 -22.64 8.20
C LYS A 743 -13.91 -21.90 7.91
N ASN A 744 -14.69 -22.43 6.98
CA ASN A 744 -15.95 -21.82 6.54
C ASN A 744 -17.19 -22.44 7.20
N ASN A 745 -17.03 -23.49 7.99
CA ASN A 745 -18.13 -24.33 8.48
C ASN A 745 -18.21 -24.41 10.01
N PHE A 746 -17.05 -24.43 10.68
CA PHE A 746 -16.97 -24.58 12.12
C PHE A 746 -15.72 -23.88 12.68
N LEU A 747 -15.95 -22.94 13.58
CA LEU A 747 -14.93 -22.13 14.26
C LEU A 747 -15.14 -22.21 15.76
N PHE A 748 -14.06 -22.23 16.53
CA PHE A 748 -14.16 -22.22 17.98
C PHE A 748 -12.97 -21.52 18.64
N GLN A 749 -13.21 -20.83 19.75
CA GLN A 749 -12.17 -20.12 20.50
C GLN A 749 -11.80 -20.84 21.81
N TYR A 750 -12.77 -21.42 22.50
CA TYR A 750 -12.62 -22.12 23.77
C TYR A 750 -13.32 -23.47 23.72
N GLY A 751 -12.93 -24.40 24.60
CA GLY A 751 -13.50 -25.74 24.66
C GLY A 751 -12.45 -26.83 24.50
N LYS A 752 -12.92 -28.06 24.38
CA LYS A 752 -12.10 -29.26 24.24
C LYS A 752 -12.28 -29.86 22.86
N LEU A 753 -11.19 -30.05 22.13
CA LEU A 753 -11.11 -30.84 20.90
C LEU A 753 -10.42 -32.17 21.18
N GLU A 754 -11.03 -33.26 20.74
CA GLU A 754 -10.53 -34.63 20.81
C GLU A 754 -10.47 -35.18 19.38
N VAL A 755 -9.30 -35.69 18.98
CA VAL A 755 -9.08 -36.33 17.68
C VAL A 755 -8.50 -37.72 17.89
N GLU A 756 -9.23 -38.75 17.46
CA GLU A 756 -8.73 -40.14 17.45
C GLU A 756 -8.17 -40.46 16.07
N ALA A 757 -6.85 -40.60 15.98
CA ALA A 757 -6.16 -40.79 14.71
C ALA A 757 -4.98 -41.75 14.80
N LYS A 758 -4.64 -42.35 13.66
CA LYS A 758 -3.45 -43.18 13.46
C LYS A 758 -2.56 -42.52 12.40
N LEU A 759 -1.32 -42.20 12.76
CA LEU A 759 -0.42 -41.40 11.94
C LEU A 759 0.26 -42.25 10.83
N PRO A 760 0.59 -41.66 9.67
CA PRO A 760 1.17 -42.39 8.54
C PRO A 760 2.65 -42.74 8.74
N ILE A 761 3.10 -43.83 8.11
CA ILE A 761 4.52 -44.21 7.98
C ILE A 761 5.00 -44.05 6.54
N GLY A 762 6.27 -43.78 6.34
CA GLY A 762 6.92 -43.64 5.04
C GLY A 762 7.89 -42.47 5.03
N ASP A 763 9.00 -42.66 4.32
CA ASP A 763 10.07 -41.66 4.31
C ASP A 763 9.56 -40.34 3.74
N TRP A 764 9.89 -39.26 4.48
CA TRP A 764 9.58 -37.88 4.13
C TRP A 764 8.10 -37.50 4.18
N ILE A 765 7.22 -38.38 4.65
CA ILE A 765 5.81 -38.07 4.91
C ILE A 765 5.69 -37.30 6.22
N VAL A 766 4.88 -36.25 6.23
CA VAL A 766 4.58 -35.44 7.43
C VAL A 766 3.07 -35.33 7.58
N SER A 767 2.54 -35.74 8.71
CA SER A 767 1.12 -35.51 9.05
C SER A 767 0.98 -34.23 9.88
N GLU A 768 -0.10 -33.47 9.66
CA GLU A 768 -0.42 -32.28 10.46
C GLU A 768 -1.90 -32.33 10.84
N ILE A 769 -2.16 -32.44 12.15
CA ILE A 769 -3.47 -32.17 12.77
C ILE A 769 -3.29 -30.91 13.60
N ALA A 770 -3.89 -29.81 13.15
CA ALA A 770 -3.62 -28.50 13.73
C ALA A 770 -4.87 -27.63 13.78
N LEU A 771 -4.92 -26.77 14.79
CA LEU A 771 -5.83 -25.63 14.85
C LEU A 771 -5.12 -24.40 14.30
N ILE A 772 -5.73 -23.77 13.30
CA ILE A 772 -5.17 -22.62 12.62
C ILE A 772 -5.94 -21.39 13.06
N SER A 773 -5.21 -20.36 13.50
CA SER A 773 -5.80 -19.08 13.86
C SER A 773 -6.42 -18.43 12.63
N LYS A 774 -7.69 -18.04 12.71
CA LYS A 774 -8.41 -17.37 11.60
C LYS A 774 -7.81 -16.00 11.28
N SER A 775 -7.29 -15.29 12.29
CA SER A 775 -6.67 -13.96 12.13
C SER A 775 -5.26 -14.02 11.55
N ASN A 776 -4.51 -15.09 11.82
CA ASN A 776 -3.16 -15.27 11.29
C ASN A 776 -2.88 -16.77 11.07
N GLU A 777 -2.98 -17.24 9.83
CA GLU A 777 -2.81 -18.66 9.50
C GLU A 777 -1.39 -19.20 9.78
N LYS A 778 -0.41 -18.34 10.04
CA LYS A 778 0.94 -18.74 10.49
C LYS A 778 0.99 -19.12 11.96
N ASN A 779 0.04 -18.64 12.77
CA ASN A 779 -0.14 -19.04 14.15
C ASN A 779 -0.94 -20.35 14.19
N LYS A 780 -0.29 -21.45 14.56
CA LYS A 780 -0.89 -22.78 14.60
C LYS A 780 -0.74 -23.40 15.99
N LEU A 781 -1.79 -24.07 16.45
CA LEU A 781 -1.71 -25.01 17.57
C LEU A 781 -1.65 -26.41 16.97
N ILE A 782 -0.48 -27.03 17.02
CA ILE A 782 -0.28 -28.36 16.48
C ILE A 782 -0.70 -29.36 17.54
N LEU A 783 -1.78 -30.11 17.28
CA LEU A 783 -2.25 -31.20 18.15
C LEU A 783 -1.37 -32.43 17.98
N ALA A 784 -1.05 -32.75 16.73
CA ALA A 784 -0.19 -33.87 16.39
C ALA A 784 0.50 -33.62 15.05
N THR A 785 1.83 -33.71 15.06
CA THR A 785 2.63 -33.91 13.85
C THR A 785 3.74 -34.90 14.12
N SER A 786 4.03 -35.74 13.14
CA SER A 786 5.12 -36.71 13.19
C SER A 786 5.69 -36.94 11.79
N PHE A 787 6.97 -37.30 11.73
CA PHE A 787 7.63 -37.69 10.50
C PHE A 787 7.46 -39.19 10.30
N GLY A 788 6.95 -39.62 9.14
CA GLY A 788 6.63 -41.02 8.87
C GLY A 788 7.85 -41.93 8.74
N ASN A 789 9.07 -41.39 8.71
CA ASN A 789 10.29 -42.17 8.60
C ASN A 789 10.40 -43.18 9.78
N THR A 790 10.64 -44.46 9.48
CA THR A 790 10.69 -45.50 10.52
C THR A 790 11.88 -45.37 11.46
N ASN A 791 13.02 -44.90 10.93
CA ASN A 791 14.24 -44.65 11.69
C ASN A 791 14.90 -43.40 11.10
N LEU A 792 14.67 -42.26 11.73
CA LEU A 792 15.18 -40.96 11.29
C LEU A 792 16.04 -40.37 12.39
N LYS A 793 17.28 -40.05 12.05
CA LYS A 793 18.20 -39.38 12.98
C LYS A 793 18.68 -38.07 12.39
N CYS A 794 18.49 -36.98 13.11
CA CYS A 794 18.96 -35.65 12.72
C CYS A 794 19.89 -35.13 13.82
N ASN A 795 21.13 -34.81 13.48
CA ASN A 795 22.19 -34.49 14.45
C ASN A 795 22.34 -35.55 15.57
N GLY A 796 22.10 -36.82 15.24
CA GLY A 796 22.13 -37.94 16.20
C GLY A 796 20.88 -38.11 17.07
N GLU A 797 19.95 -37.15 17.08
CA GLU A 797 18.67 -37.26 17.80
C GLU A 797 17.64 -38.03 16.97
N ASP A 798 16.80 -38.84 17.62
CA ASP A 798 15.68 -39.52 16.97
C ASP A 798 14.57 -38.52 16.63
N GLU A 799 14.14 -38.54 15.37
CA GLU A 799 13.06 -37.72 14.80
C GLU A 799 12.05 -38.59 14.03
N SER A 800 12.10 -39.91 14.23
CA SER A 800 11.28 -40.91 13.51
C SER A 800 9.80 -40.85 13.87
N ALA A 801 9.04 -41.78 13.29
CA ALA A 801 7.63 -42.03 13.61
C ALA A 801 7.39 -42.42 15.09
N ALA A 802 8.45 -42.69 15.86
CA ALA A 802 8.37 -42.86 17.32
C ALA A 802 8.31 -41.52 18.09
N VAL A 803 8.49 -40.39 17.41
CA VAL A 803 8.47 -39.05 17.99
C VAL A 803 7.24 -38.28 17.53
N LEU A 804 6.41 -37.90 18.49
CA LEU A 804 5.28 -36.99 18.30
C LEU A 804 5.71 -35.57 18.63
N LYS A 805 5.26 -34.60 17.84
CA LYS A 805 5.44 -33.18 18.12
C LYS A 805 4.09 -32.50 18.22
N TYR A 806 3.93 -31.66 19.23
CA TYR A 806 2.73 -30.86 19.46
C TYR A 806 3.10 -29.57 20.18
N GLY A 807 2.23 -28.56 20.12
CA GLY A 807 2.48 -27.27 20.77
C GLY A 807 2.11 -26.09 19.89
N LEU A 808 2.83 -24.98 20.06
CA LEU A 808 2.52 -23.68 19.49
C LEU A 808 3.54 -23.31 18.41
N LYS A 809 3.10 -23.18 17.16
CA LYS A 809 3.86 -22.52 16.08
C LYS A 809 3.39 -21.08 15.99
N ILE A 810 4.33 -20.13 16.11
CA ILE A 810 4.04 -18.69 16.21
C ILE A 810 4.71 -17.99 15.03
N ASP A 811 4.01 -17.03 14.43
CA ASP A 811 4.51 -16.17 13.37
C ASP A 811 5.73 -15.37 13.86
N GLU A 812 6.81 -15.38 13.06
CA GLU A 812 8.08 -14.74 13.37
C GLU A 812 7.96 -13.22 13.56
N THR A 813 6.87 -12.62 13.05
CA THR A 813 6.52 -11.20 13.25
C THR A 813 6.30 -10.83 14.72
N TYR A 814 5.98 -11.81 15.58
CA TYR A 814 5.87 -11.60 17.02
C TYR A 814 7.21 -11.61 17.75
N HIS A 815 8.32 -11.95 17.07
CA HIS A 815 9.66 -12.04 17.65
C HIS A 815 9.74 -12.92 18.91
N VAL A 816 8.89 -13.96 18.98
CA VAL A 816 8.87 -14.96 20.04
C VAL A 816 9.07 -16.35 19.45
N ASP A 817 9.77 -17.21 20.17
CA ASP A 817 10.03 -18.57 19.71
C ASP A 817 8.77 -19.44 19.78
N SER A 818 8.59 -20.28 18.75
CA SER A 818 7.57 -21.33 18.76
C SER A 818 7.86 -22.33 19.89
N LYS A 819 6.85 -22.66 20.70
CA LYS A 819 6.98 -23.63 21.79
C LYS A 819 6.42 -24.99 21.38
N MET A 820 7.30 -25.86 20.89
CA MET A 820 6.97 -27.23 20.50
C MET A 820 7.55 -28.25 21.49
N ILE A 821 6.76 -29.25 21.86
CA ILE A 821 7.16 -30.37 22.70
C ILE A 821 7.40 -31.59 21.82
N LYS A 822 8.47 -32.35 22.11
CA LYS A 822 8.74 -33.67 21.55
C LYS A 822 8.38 -34.74 22.57
N LEU A 823 7.57 -35.71 22.16
CA LEU A 823 7.21 -36.87 22.97
C LEU A 823 7.64 -38.15 22.25
N SER A 824 8.70 -38.77 22.77
CA SER A 824 9.18 -40.07 22.29
C SER A 824 8.39 -41.19 22.95
N SER A 825 7.87 -42.11 22.14
CA SER A 825 7.22 -43.30 22.67
C SER A 825 8.23 -44.28 23.28
N GLN A 826 7.85 -44.88 24.40
CA GLN A 826 8.67 -45.86 25.14
C GLN A 826 8.40 -47.32 24.72
N ARG A 827 7.36 -47.58 23.91
CA ARG A 827 6.94 -48.96 23.55
C ARG A 827 6.71 -49.16 22.05
N ASN A 828 5.80 -48.39 21.43
CA ASN A 828 5.37 -48.53 20.03
C ASN A 828 5.43 -47.19 19.28
N ARG A 829 5.52 -47.17 17.95
CA ARG A 829 5.48 -45.90 17.17
C ARG A 829 4.08 -45.27 17.24
N TRP A 830 4.00 -43.95 17.06
CA TRP A 830 2.71 -43.24 16.95
C TRP A 830 1.91 -43.61 15.70
N SER A 831 2.54 -44.35 14.78
CA SER A 831 1.94 -44.92 13.57
C SER A 831 1.41 -46.35 13.75
N ASP A 832 1.66 -47.01 14.90
CA ASP A 832 1.34 -48.43 15.07
C ASP A 832 -0.13 -48.65 15.45
N ASP A 833 -0.71 -47.76 16.25
CA ASP A 833 -2.09 -47.85 16.75
C ASP A 833 -2.83 -46.51 16.66
N TYR A 834 -4.11 -46.51 17.04
CA TYR A 834 -4.89 -45.28 17.19
C TYR A 834 -4.54 -44.60 18.51
N HIS A 835 -4.36 -43.29 18.45
CA HIS A 835 -4.06 -42.44 19.58
C HIS A 835 -5.10 -41.32 19.68
N THR A 836 -5.35 -40.88 20.91
CA THR A 836 -6.26 -39.77 21.19
C THR A 836 -5.46 -38.51 21.47
N PHE A 837 -5.58 -37.52 20.59
CA PHE A 837 -4.96 -36.21 20.72
C PHE A 837 -6.01 -35.21 21.19
N GLU A 838 -5.86 -34.74 22.43
CA GLU A 838 -6.77 -33.76 23.01
C GLU A 838 -6.09 -32.40 23.16
N PHE A 839 -6.87 -31.37 22.87
CA PHE A 839 -6.55 -29.99 23.11
C PHE A 839 -7.69 -29.35 23.90
N SER A 840 -7.37 -28.71 25.02
CA SER A 840 -8.33 -27.95 25.81
C SER A 840 -7.85 -26.52 25.97
N ARG A 841 -8.70 -25.57 25.61
CA ARG A 841 -8.44 -24.14 25.79
C ARG A 841 -9.51 -23.51 26.66
N SER A 842 -9.06 -22.94 27.76
CA SER A 842 -9.80 -22.01 28.60
C SER A 842 -9.23 -20.60 28.40
N PRO A 843 -9.85 -19.55 28.95
CA PRO A 843 -9.27 -18.20 28.93
C PRO A 843 -7.84 -18.14 29.48
N ASP A 844 -7.53 -18.96 30.50
CA ASP A 844 -6.28 -18.86 31.24
C ASP A 844 -5.25 -19.94 30.89
N ASN A 845 -5.69 -21.05 30.30
CA ASN A 845 -4.83 -22.22 30.10
C ASN A 845 -5.04 -22.90 28.75
N ILE A 846 -3.92 -23.35 28.16
CA ILE A 846 -3.87 -24.35 27.10
C ILE A 846 -3.35 -25.65 27.69
N VAL A 847 -4.07 -26.74 27.46
CA VAL A 847 -3.68 -28.09 27.89
C VAL A 847 -3.73 -29.03 26.70
N PHE A 848 -2.64 -29.77 26.49
CA PHE A 848 -2.60 -30.89 25.57
C PHE A 848 -2.67 -32.19 26.39
N ARG A 849 -3.47 -33.16 25.94
CA ARG A 849 -3.47 -34.53 26.49
C ARG A 849 -3.29 -35.52 25.36
N ILE A 850 -2.33 -36.43 25.53
CA ILE A 850 -2.09 -37.50 24.57
C ILE A 850 -2.39 -38.82 25.30
N ASP A 851 -3.33 -39.60 24.78
CA ASP A 851 -3.81 -40.85 25.40
C ASP A 851 -4.18 -40.71 26.89
N GLY A 852 -4.75 -39.55 27.24
CA GLY A 852 -5.18 -39.21 28.60
C GLY A 852 -4.10 -38.59 29.50
N GLU A 853 -2.82 -38.72 29.13
CA GLU A 853 -1.70 -38.10 29.87
C GLU A 853 -1.61 -36.61 29.54
N SER A 854 -1.72 -35.76 30.57
CA SER A 854 -1.67 -34.30 30.41
C SER A 854 -0.24 -33.78 30.45
N ASN A 855 0.10 -32.97 29.46
CA ASN A 855 1.31 -32.16 29.45
C ASN A 855 0.90 -30.69 29.36
N GLN A 856 1.19 -29.93 30.42
CA GLN A 856 0.93 -28.50 30.44
C GLN A 856 2.10 -27.77 29.80
N LEU A 857 1.80 -26.98 28.77
CA LEU A 857 2.79 -26.19 28.08
C LEU A 857 2.94 -24.86 28.83
N ASP A 858 4.14 -24.55 29.30
CA ASP A 858 4.38 -23.27 29.96
C ASP A 858 4.26 -22.13 28.93
N THR A 859 3.21 -21.33 29.09
CA THR A 859 2.87 -20.21 28.21
C THR A 859 2.97 -18.86 28.90
N SER A 860 3.51 -18.79 30.14
CA SER A 860 3.58 -17.55 30.93
C SER A 860 4.27 -16.40 30.20
N ASP A 861 5.32 -16.72 29.46
CA ASP A 861 6.17 -15.74 28.76
C ASP A 861 5.64 -15.38 27.37
N LEU A 862 4.56 -16.03 26.94
CA LEU A 862 3.95 -15.78 25.64
C LEU A 862 2.72 -14.88 25.83
N PRO A 863 2.57 -13.82 25.03
CA PRO A 863 1.34 -13.03 25.02
C PRO A 863 0.23 -13.81 24.32
N MET A 864 -0.29 -14.87 24.96
CA MET A 864 -1.24 -15.83 24.38
C MET A 864 -2.53 -15.17 23.89
N ASN A 865 -2.95 -14.09 24.54
CA ASN A 865 -4.13 -13.31 24.13
C ASN A 865 -3.88 -12.39 22.93
N LEU A 866 -2.62 -12.18 22.54
CA LEU A 866 -2.21 -11.45 21.33
C LEU A 866 -1.92 -12.42 20.18
N ILE A 867 -1.28 -13.55 20.47
CA ILE A 867 -0.86 -14.55 19.47
C ILE A 867 -2.06 -15.42 19.02
N PHE A 868 -2.95 -15.75 19.96
CA PHE A 868 -4.05 -16.70 19.79
C PHE A 868 -5.38 -16.06 20.21
N ASP A 869 -5.61 -14.85 19.71
CA ASP A 869 -6.72 -13.97 20.07
C ASP A 869 -8.01 -14.27 19.28
N SER A 870 -7.91 -15.08 18.24
CA SER A 870 -8.97 -15.41 17.29
C SER A 870 -9.52 -16.82 17.43
N GLU A 871 -10.66 -17.06 16.76
CA GLU A 871 -11.21 -18.39 16.64
C GLU A 871 -10.29 -19.27 15.79
N PHE A 872 -10.29 -20.55 16.10
CA PHE A 872 -9.57 -21.55 15.37
C PHE A 872 -10.49 -22.34 14.47
N TYR A 873 -9.95 -22.76 13.33
CA TYR A 873 -10.49 -23.87 12.58
C TYR A 873 -9.53 -25.05 12.61
N LEU A 874 -10.10 -26.26 12.61
CA LEU A 874 -9.35 -27.49 12.45
C LEU A 874 -8.89 -27.64 11.00
N SER A 875 -7.61 -27.95 10.82
CA SER A 875 -6.94 -28.27 9.57
C SER A 875 -6.23 -29.61 9.72
N ILE A 876 -6.46 -30.51 8.78
CA ILE A 876 -5.93 -31.87 8.77
C ILE A 876 -5.37 -32.16 7.38
N GLY A 877 -4.13 -32.60 7.31
CA GLY A 877 -3.53 -32.98 6.04
C GLY A 877 -2.26 -33.81 6.18
N VAL A 878 -1.80 -34.31 5.03
CA VAL A 878 -0.53 -35.01 4.90
C VAL A 878 0.31 -34.31 3.85
N SER A 879 1.50 -33.85 4.24
CA SER A 879 2.48 -33.27 3.33
C SER A 879 3.68 -34.19 3.14
N VAL A 880 4.55 -33.86 2.18
CA VAL A 880 5.75 -34.64 1.87
C VAL A 880 6.92 -33.71 1.61
N GLY A 881 8.06 -34.00 2.23
CA GLY A 881 9.29 -33.23 2.08
C GLY A 881 9.16 -31.79 2.61
N GLY A 882 9.62 -30.83 1.82
CA GLY A 882 9.65 -29.41 2.18
C GLY A 882 11.04 -28.89 2.55
N MET A 883 11.16 -27.57 2.72
CA MET A 883 12.44 -26.91 3.02
C MET A 883 12.66 -26.64 4.51
N LEU A 884 11.65 -26.78 5.35
CA LEU A 884 11.72 -26.47 6.78
C LEU A 884 11.53 -27.67 7.71
N ASN A 885 10.93 -28.76 7.23
CA ASN A 885 10.60 -29.92 8.07
C ASN A 885 11.84 -30.74 8.49
N PHE A 886 12.75 -30.99 7.54
CA PHE A 886 13.89 -31.89 7.75
C PHE A 886 15.21 -31.11 7.71
N ARG A 887 16.07 -31.27 8.72
CA ARG A 887 17.43 -30.71 8.70
C ARG A 887 18.27 -31.37 7.60
N ASP A 888 19.33 -30.69 7.16
CA ASP A 888 20.16 -31.17 6.03
C ASP A 888 21.03 -32.39 6.37
N ASP A 889 21.27 -32.64 7.65
CA ASP A 889 22.07 -33.74 8.18
C ASP A 889 21.25 -34.97 8.57
N CYS A 890 19.95 -34.97 8.30
CA CYS A 890 19.07 -36.09 8.64
C CYS A 890 19.38 -37.36 7.83
N LEU A 891 19.41 -38.50 8.53
CA LEU A 891 19.61 -39.84 7.99
C LEU A 891 18.35 -40.68 8.22
N SER A 892 17.70 -41.14 7.15
CA SER A 892 16.59 -42.10 7.20
C SER A 892 17.12 -43.50 6.91
N ASN A 893 17.00 -44.43 7.85
CA ASN A 893 17.55 -45.79 7.72
C ASN A 893 19.04 -45.81 7.30
N GLY A 894 19.81 -44.80 7.72
CA GLY A 894 21.22 -44.61 7.35
C GLY A 894 21.45 -43.95 5.98
N HIS A 895 20.41 -43.69 5.21
CA HIS A 895 20.48 -42.94 3.95
C HIS A 895 20.28 -41.44 4.18
N LEU A 896 21.17 -40.63 3.62
CA LEU A 896 21.15 -39.19 3.80
C LEU A 896 19.96 -38.58 3.06
N LYS A 897 19.32 -37.59 3.70
CA LYS A 897 18.28 -36.76 3.08
C LYS A 897 18.73 -36.30 1.67
N PRO A 898 17.93 -36.55 0.62
CA PRO A 898 18.39 -36.36 -0.76
C PRO A 898 18.41 -34.91 -1.25
N TRP A 899 17.91 -33.94 -0.48
CA TRP A 899 17.94 -32.51 -0.82
C TRP A 899 18.52 -31.67 0.30
N LYS A 900 19.05 -30.50 -0.08
CA LYS A 900 19.54 -29.48 0.85
C LYS A 900 18.57 -28.31 0.92
N ASN A 901 18.18 -27.88 2.11
CA ASN A 901 17.23 -26.79 2.31
C ASN A 901 17.68 -25.51 1.60
N PHE A 902 16.73 -24.82 0.98
CA PHE A 902 16.93 -23.59 0.21
C PHE A 902 17.84 -23.70 -1.03
N ASP A 903 18.21 -24.91 -1.48
CA ASP A 903 18.89 -25.10 -2.78
C ASP A 903 17.90 -24.96 -3.96
N THR A 904 18.39 -24.42 -5.06
CA THR A 904 17.68 -24.25 -6.34
C THR A 904 17.07 -25.53 -6.92
N LYS A 905 17.56 -26.71 -6.54
CA LYS A 905 17.14 -28.02 -7.11
C LYS A 905 16.52 -28.97 -6.07
N VAL A 906 16.04 -28.45 -4.95
CA VAL A 906 15.45 -29.23 -3.84
C VAL A 906 14.48 -30.32 -4.29
N MET A 907 13.37 -29.95 -4.94
CA MET A 907 12.31 -30.87 -5.36
C MET A 907 12.81 -31.88 -6.41
N LEU A 908 13.70 -31.45 -7.31
CA LEU A 908 14.31 -32.32 -8.31
C LEU A 908 15.21 -33.38 -7.66
N ASN A 909 15.98 -33.02 -6.64
CA ASN A 909 16.86 -33.95 -5.94
C ASN A 909 16.06 -34.95 -5.10
N PHE A 910 15.00 -34.50 -4.42
CA PHE A 910 14.00 -35.38 -3.82
C PHE A 910 13.43 -36.37 -4.85
N TRP A 911 13.02 -35.89 -6.02
CA TRP A 911 12.45 -36.74 -7.06
C TRP A 911 13.44 -37.75 -7.66
N LYS A 912 14.72 -37.38 -7.79
CA LYS A 912 15.75 -38.27 -8.30
C LYS A 912 16.01 -39.47 -7.39
N ASP A 913 15.80 -39.29 -6.09
CA ASP A 913 16.02 -40.33 -5.09
C ASP A 913 14.79 -41.22 -4.84
N LYS A 914 13.74 -41.09 -5.67
CA LYS A 914 12.46 -41.79 -5.49
C LYS A 914 12.56 -43.30 -5.37
N ASN A 915 13.52 -43.92 -6.03
CA ASN A 915 13.68 -45.37 -5.98
C ASN A 915 14.10 -45.86 -4.58
N TYR A 916 14.66 -44.97 -3.74
CA TYR A 916 14.91 -45.26 -2.34
C TYR A 916 13.64 -45.05 -1.52
N TRP A 917 13.18 -43.81 -1.39
CA TRP A 917 12.12 -43.48 -0.43
C TRP A 917 10.75 -44.05 -0.80
N SER A 918 10.42 -44.24 -2.08
CA SER A 918 9.09 -44.79 -2.44
C SER A 918 8.90 -46.25 -2.03
N THR A 919 10.00 -46.99 -1.81
CA THR A 919 9.93 -48.38 -1.32
C THR A 919 9.53 -48.46 0.15
N THR A 920 9.65 -47.35 0.88
CA THR A 920 9.22 -47.24 2.28
C THR A 920 7.74 -46.88 2.41
N TRP A 921 7.10 -46.48 1.30
CA TRP A 921 5.70 -46.14 1.29
C TRP A 921 4.86 -47.40 1.08
N ASP A 922 3.98 -47.68 2.03
CA ASP A 922 3.11 -48.84 2.02
C ASP A 922 1.66 -48.43 1.74
N ASN A 923 0.94 -49.28 1.02
CA ASN A 923 -0.41 -48.96 0.57
C ASN A 923 -1.41 -48.83 1.72
N GLU A 924 -1.16 -49.46 2.86
CA GLU A 924 -2.01 -49.47 4.03
C GLU A 924 -1.46 -48.57 5.15
N LEU A 925 -0.13 -48.51 5.31
CA LEU A 925 0.51 -47.80 6.43
C LEU A 925 0.86 -46.35 6.11
N SER A 926 1.01 -45.95 4.84
CA SER A 926 1.28 -44.55 4.46
C SER A 926 0.03 -43.70 4.37
N ILE A 927 -0.91 -43.90 5.31
CA ILE A 927 -2.21 -43.24 5.33
C ILE A 927 -2.43 -42.63 6.71
N LEU A 928 -2.79 -41.34 6.75
CA LEU A 928 -3.37 -40.75 7.94
C LEU A 928 -4.82 -41.23 8.04
N ARG A 929 -5.15 -41.92 9.13
CA ARG A 929 -6.51 -42.42 9.40
C ARG A 929 -7.11 -41.68 10.59
N ILE A 930 -8.34 -41.22 10.46
CA ILE A 930 -9.06 -40.52 11.54
C ILE A 930 -10.41 -41.17 11.72
N LYS A 931 -10.66 -41.66 12.93
CA LYS A 931 -11.92 -42.31 13.32
C LYS A 931 -12.95 -41.31 13.79
N LYS A 932 -12.49 -40.34 14.58
CA LYS A 932 -13.40 -39.48 15.34
C LYS A 932 -12.79 -38.13 15.59
N ILE A 933 -13.63 -37.10 15.46
CA ILE A 933 -13.35 -35.75 15.92
C ILE A 933 -14.52 -35.30 16.78
N LYS A 934 -14.23 -34.85 17.99
CA LYS A 934 -15.23 -34.34 18.93
C LYS A 934 -14.77 -33.02 19.52
N PHE A 935 -15.59 -32.00 19.34
CA PHE A 935 -15.47 -30.74 20.04
C PHE A 935 -16.58 -30.61 21.09
N THR A 936 -16.21 -30.14 22.27
CA THR A 936 -17.10 -29.90 23.41
C THR A 936 -16.93 -28.46 23.88
N SER A 937 -18.02 -27.68 23.91
CA SER A 937 -18.01 -26.27 24.34
C SER A 937 -17.74 -26.13 25.84
N SER A 938 -17.09 -25.03 26.25
CA SER A 938 -16.78 -24.71 27.65
C SER A 938 -18.02 -24.54 28.55
N ASP A 939 -19.18 -24.16 27.99
CA ASP A 939 -20.42 -23.97 28.77
C ASP A 939 -21.03 -25.28 29.29
N SER A 940 -20.50 -26.43 28.83
CA SER A 940 -20.94 -27.77 29.23
C SER A 940 -19.99 -28.47 30.22
N ILE A 941 -18.99 -27.75 30.74
CA ILE A 941 -17.92 -28.27 31.61
C ILE A 941 -18.13 -27.89 33.09
N ASN A 942 -19.28 -27.30 33.45
CA ASN A 942 -19.68 -27.11 34.85
C ASN A 942 -20.40 -28.35 35.41
#